data_AF-A0A355HE69-F1
#
_entry.id   AF-A0A355HE69-F1
#
_cell.length_a   1.000
_cell.length_b   1.000
_cell.length_c   1.000
_cell.angle_alpha   90.00
_cell.angle_beta   90.00
_cell.angle_gamma   90.00
#
_symmetry.space_group_name_H-M   'P 1'
#
loop_
_entity.id
_entity.type
_entity.pdbx_description
1 polymer ?
#
loop_
_entity_poly.entity_id
_entity_poly.type
_entity_poly.pdbx_seq_one_letter_code
_entity_poly.pdbx_strand_id
1 'polypeptide(L)'
;MEYYFLALLLLVMMSALISGFPVAFSLPGSAILTIGIAALSGYIFTGDIDSYFVQGGPVEWLTAGVTNFRSLYWDVERDTLIAVPLFVFMGIMLQRSKIAEDLLVAMAQLFGPIPGGLGISVVFVGALLAATTGIVGATVIAMGLISLPAMLQNNYSKSLATGTICASGTLGQIIPPSIILILLADQLSNATDIASNARQTAYREATGEFVLPSTLDVTSTSAGDMFMGAFVPGLVLVGLYMLYILIYALIKPEVAPPVLYEGKYDLKFVMSVSLSLIPPLFLIFAVLGSIVLGIATVNQAGSIGAIGAIVMGGYRLNTSKKYTYFPAVLAIGATIAIAVILSFYQLNVKNIKSTSDAIGIFLAATAVIVLFVGVFWSGWRIYKIDNTLHGVMIETAKTTSMVFIILIGAAMLTSAFRGFGGEELVKGFLTGLEGGFWAQFVVVMAVIFLLGFFLDFIEIAVVVVPIVAPILLAEPSANITAVWLGVMIGMNMQTSFLTPPFGFALFYLRGVAPPSVKTLHIYRGVIAFILLQLAGLAIAGYFPALVNYMPKRIYLTSENAPPPVNPKLQVCLEDFIFNVYDTETDLLRSGVETAKGLDISYIPEKHQKRLTEAHERVLATFGLVENVRNAEKELASFIVEYRPLHKKVRFLQKKIKFVEIDIKDMERTIRRLENSGETTGTIVSKIKENIASLQSRKSELESKIPENWKAEREKYLNLANAESKARKIYRLNVDEAYEPLMELRKFIVHHDSLAALEDDLLGLKSIIANDPEKIAMKKIKVVEKLLGNVAGSSKIKSKISKARRALKRNSDREKAAGFLEQGLELFFQEVAWRGQASDQLLAGLNEYEGTLSGSIGARLQTRLSSEQAAFVASCLSEHRDVSLAF
;
A
#
# COMPACT_ATOMS: atom_id res chain seq x y z
N MET A 1 -19.93 29.99 18.15
CA MET A 1 -18.92 30.95 17.64
C MET A 1 -17.82 30.26 16.86
N GLU A 2 -17.39 29.06 17.26
CA GLU A 2 -16.41 28.24 16.51
C GLU A 2 -16.81 28.03 15.03
N TYR A 3 -18.07 27.64 14.76
CA TYR A 3 -18.59 27.50 13.39
C TYR A 3 -18.59 28.81 12.58
N TYR A 4 -18.63 29.97 13.24
CA TYR A 4 -18.52 31.25 12.55
C TYR A 4 -17.09 31.47 12.05
N PHE A 5 -16.07 31.19 12.88
CA PHE A 5 -14.67 31.27 12.47
C PHE A 5 -14.31 30.20 11.44
N LEU A 6 -14.91 29.02 11.51
CA LEU A 6 -14.82 28.00 10.47
C LEU A 6 -15.40 28.49 9.13
N ALA A 7 -16.58 29.12 9.15
CA ALA A 7 -17.19 29.71 7.96
C ALA A 7 -16.34 30.88 7.41
N LEU A 8 -15.79 31.72 8.30
CA LEU A 8 -14.87 32.79 7.94
C LEU A 8 -13.62 32.23 7.27
N LEU A 9 -13.04 31.14 7.80
CA LEU A 9 -11.86 30.48 7.24
C LEU A 9 -12.13 30.05 5.80
N LEU A 10 -13.25 29.36 5.57
CA LEU A 10 -13.66 28.92 4.24
C LEU A 10 -13.94 30.09 3.30
N LEU A 11 -14.61 31.15 3.78
CA LEU A 11 -14.90 32.34 2.97
C LEU A 11 -13.64 33.11 2.57
N VAL A 12 -12.70 33.31 3.51
CA VAL A 12 -11.41 33.98 3.24
C VAL A 12 -10.60 33.14 2.26
N MET A 13 -10.56 31.82 2.44
CA MET A 13 -9.88 30.92 1.52
C MET A 13 -10.51 30.97 0.13
N MET A 14 -11.83 30.81 0.02
CA MET A 14 -12.55 30.81 -1.27
C MET A 14 -12.41 32.16 -1.99
N SER A 15 -12.55 33.28 -1.28
CA SER A 15 -12.39 34.61 -1.87
C SER A 15 -10.95 34.84 -2.37
N ALA A 16 -9.93 34.41 -1.63
CA ALA A 16 -8.55 34.47 -2.09
C ALA A 16 -8.33 33.63 -3.35
N LEU A 17 -8.84 32.40 -3.38
CA LEU A 17 -8.72 31.51 -4.54
C LEU A 17 -9.45 32.04 -5.78
N ILE A 18 -10.68 32.55 -5.62
CA ILE A 18 -11.48 33.13 -6.71
C ILE A 18 -10.82 34.40 -7.27
N SER A 19 -10.12 35.15 -6.42
CA SER A 19 -9.37 36.33 -6.87
C SER A 19 -8.16 35.99 -7.76
N GLY A 20 -7.81 34.70 -7.87
CA GLY A 20 -6.61 34.23 -8.58
C GLY A 20 -5.34 34.38 -7.76
N PHE A 21 -5.45 34.62 -6.45
CA PHE A 21 -4.29 34.72 -5.57
C PHE A 21 -3.59 33.35 -5.46
N PRO A 22 -2.25 33.29 -5.51
CA PRO A 22 -1.54 32.01 -5.55
C PRO A 22 -1.88 31.14 -4.33
N VAL A 23 -2.29 29.90 -4.61
CA VAL A 23 -2.80 28.95 -3.60
C VAL A 23 -1.81 28.71 -2.46
N ALA A 24 -0.52 28.65 -2.82
CA ALA A 24 0.62 28.55 -1.91
C ALA A 24 0.57 29.57 -0.74
N PHE A 25 -0.01 30.76 -0.98
CA PHE A 25 -0.18 31.80 0.05
C PHE A 25 -1.63 31.89 0.55
N SER A 26 -2.63 31.54 -0.27
CA SER A 26 -4.05 31.55 0.11
C SER A 26 -4.35 30.59 1.26
N LEU A 27 -3.80 29.37 1.25
CA LEU A 27 -4.06 28.36 2.28
C LEU A 27 -3.47 28.73 3.67
N PRO A 28 -2.15 29.02 3.81
CA PRO A 28 -1.63 29.42 5.11
C PRO A 28 -2.13 30.81 5.52
N GLY A 29 -2.32 31.73 4.57
CA GLY A 29 -2.81 33.07 4.84
C GLY A 29 -4.21 33.07 5.44
N SER A 30 -5.14 32.29 4.89
CA SER A 30 -6.51 32.19 5.43
C SER A 30 -6.51 31.59 6.84
N ALA A 31 -5.69 30.57 7.09
CA ALA A 31 -5.52 29.94 8.40
C ALA A 31 -4.97 30.91 9.45
N ILE A 32 -3.86 31.60 9.14
CA ILE A 32 -3.23 32.56 10.05
C ILE A 32 -4.17 33.72 10.34
N LEU A 33 -4.82 34.28 9.31
CA LEU A 33 -5.73 35.41 9.47
C LEU A 33 -6.92 35.03 10.35
N THR A 34 -7.55 33.89 10.11
CA THR A 34 -8.74 33.50 10.90
C THR A 34 -8.40 33.08 12.32
N ILE A 35 -7.28 32.38 12.56
CA ILE A 35 -6.78 32.12 13.92
C ILE A 35 -6.49 33.45 14.63
N GLY A 36 -5.84 34.39 13.96
CA GLY A 36 -5.53 35.71 14.53
C GLY A 36 -6.79 36.52 14.86
N ILE A 37 -7.78 36.53 13.98
CA ILE A 37 -9.05 37.22 14.20
C ILE A 37 -9.83 36.54 15.34
N ALA A 38 -9.83 35.21 15.43
CA ALA A 38 -10.46 34.48 16.52
C ALA A 38 -9.80 34.82 17.87
N ALA A 39 -8.46 34.78 17.93
CA ALA A 39 -7.69 35.14 19.12
C ALA A 39 -7.95 36.58 19.57
N LEU A 40 -7.94 37.54 18.63
CA LEU A 40 -8.23 38.94 18.91
C LEU A 40 -9.68 39.14 19.40
N SER A 41 -10.62 38.43 18.79
CA SER A 41 -12.03 38.50 19.18
C SER A 41 -12.22 37.90 20.58
N GLY A 42 -11.56 36.78 20.92
CA GLY A 42 -11.61 36.20 22.26
C GLY A 42 -11.10 37.17 23.31
N TYR A 43 -9.93 37.78 23.05
CA TYR A 43 -9.38 38.81 23.93
C TYR A 43 -10.34 39.99 24.17
N ILE A 44 -10.99 40.49 23.11
CA ILE A 44 -11.86 41.67 23.19
C ILE A 44 -13.22 41.36 23.83
N PHE A 45 -13.84 40.24 23.47
CA PHE A 45 -15.24 39.95 23.84
C PHE A 45 -15.39 39.07 25.08
N THR A 46 -14.43 38.17 25.35
CA THR A 46 -14.49 37.24 26.49
C THR A 46 -13.34 37.42 27.48
N GLY A 47 -12.36 38.28 27.16
CA GLY A 47 -11.18 38.51 28.00
C GLY A 47 -10.18 37.34 27.98
N ASP A 48 -10.43 36.32 27.16
CA ASP A 48 -9.63 35.11 27.06
C ASP A 48 -9.38 34.76 25.58
N ILE A 49 -8.12 34.57 25.24
CA ILE A 49 -7.63 34.36 23.88
C ILE A 49 -8.07 32.98 23.34
N ASP A 50 -8.31 32.02 24.23
CA ASP A 50 -8.57 30.62 23.87
C ASP A 50 -10.05 30.30 23.66
N SER A 51 -10.94 31.26 23.99
CA SER A 51 -12.40 31.06 24.08
C SER A 51 -13.10 30.59 22.80
N TYR A 52 -12.48 30.73 21.62
CA TYR A 52 -13.07 30.36 20.33
C TYR A 52 -12.38 29.16 19.65
N PHE A 53 -11.58 28.41 20.39
CA PHE A 53 -10.96 27.17 19.94
C PHE A 53 -11.54 25.98 20.71
N VAL A 54 -11.66 24.84 20.03
CA VAL A 54 -12.24 23.62 20.63
C VAL A 54 -11.36 23.10 21.79
N GLN A 55 -10.04 23.16 21.64
CA GLN A 55 -9.04 22.76 22.63
C GLN A 55 -7.75 23.59 22.46
N GLY A 56 -7.13 24.03 23.56
CA GLY A 56 -5.89 24.81 23.50
C GLY A 56 -6.09 26.23 22.94
N GLY A 57 -4.98 26.94 22.70
CA GLY A 57 -4.98 28.32 22.23
C GLY A 57 -4.49 28.49 20.79
N PRO A 58 -4.44 29.74 20.29
CA PRO A 58 -4.03 30.04 18.92
C PRO A 58 -2.57 29.70 18.64
N VAL A 59 -1.70 29.81 19.64
CA VAL A 59 -0.27 29.48 19.50
C VAL A 59 -0.10 27.98 19.32
N GLU A 60 -0.82 27.17 20.09
CA GLU A 60 -0.82 25.71 19.97
C GLU A 60 -1.30 25.28 18.58
N TRP A 61 -2.37 25.86 18.03
CA TRP A 61 -2.86 25.49 16.70
C TRP A 61 -1.96 25.97 15.56
N LEU A 62 -1.35 27.15 15.67
CA LEU A 62 -0.37 27.62 14.68
C LEU A 62 0.91 26.79 14.72
N THR A 63 1.43 26.53 15.92
CA THR A 63 2.61 25.69 16.10
C THR A 63 2.31 24.25 15.70
N ALA A 64 1.15 23.69 16.01
CA ALA A 64 0.73 22.35 15.59
C ALA A 64 0.73 22.20 14.06
N GLY A 65 0.32 23.22 13.30
CA GLY A 65 0.41 23.20 11.84
C GLY A 65 1.85 23.05 11.35
N VAL A 66 2.77 23.81 11.94
CA VAL A 66 4.20 23.82 11.57
C VAL A 66 4.94 22.59 12.12
N THR A 67 4.65 22.15 13.33
CA THR A 67 5.28 20.98 13.97
C THR A 67 4.76 19.69 13.36
N ASN A 68 3.49 19.59 12.97
CA ASN A 68 3.01 18.47 12.16
C ASN A 68 3.76 18.41 10.83
N PHE A 69 3.91 19.54 10.13
CA PHE A 69 4.72 19.57 8.91
C PHE A 69 6.17 19.12 9.19
N ARG A 70 6.82 19.67 10.22
CA ARG A 70 8.20 19.30 10.58
C ARG A 70 8.30 17.81 10.96
N SER A 71 7.38 17.30 11.75
CA SER A 71 7.36 15.90 12.19
C SER A 71 7.05 14.93 11.05
N LEU A 72 6.23 15.33 10.08
CA LEU A 72 5.85 14.51 8.94
C LEU A 72 6.90 14.54 7.82
N TYR A 73 7.65 15.64 7.67
CA TYR A 73 8.47 15.89 6.48
C TYR A 73 9.96 16.19 6.73
N TRP A 74 10.37 16.51 7.97
CA TRP A 74 11.79 16.61 8.34
C TRP A 74 12.36 15.27 8.83
N ASP A 75 11.50 14.28 9.04
CA ASP A 75 11.97 12.93 9.34
C ASP A 75 12.57 12.32 8.06
N VAL A 76 13.89 12.11 8.10
CA VAL A 76 14.66 11.57 6.96
C VAL A 76 14.17 10.17 6.60
N GLU A 77 13.43 9.50 7.49
CA GLU A 77 12.87 8.16 7.28
C GLU A 77 11.55 8.13 6.47
N ARG A 78 10.81 9.24 6.35
CA ARG A 78 9.60 9.31 5.49
C ARG A 78 9.98 9.64 4.02
N ASP A 79 10.51 8.62 3.36
CA ASP A 79 11.17 8.64 2.03
C ASP A 79 10.29 9.00 0.80
N THR A 80 8.97 9.10 0.94
CA THR A 80 8.04 9.13 -0.22
C THR A 80 8.07 10.46 -0.98
N LEU A 81 8.22 11.60 -0.29
CA LEU A 81 8.20 12.91 -0.94
C LEU A 81 9.49 13.25 -1.69
N ILE A 82 10.63 12.65 -1.33
CA ILE A 82 11.89 12.81 -2.09
C ILE A 82 11.74 12.28 -3.51
N ALA A 83 10.84 11.31 -3.72
CA ALA A 83 10.55 10.79 -5.04
C ALA A 83 9.89 11.83 -5.97
N VAL A 84 9.12 12.79 -5.43
CA VAL A 84 8.40 13.81 -6.22
C VAL A 84 9.36 14.63 -7.10
N PRO A 85 10.41 15.31 -6.57
CA PRO A 85 11.37 16.02 -7.41
C PRO A 85 12.08 15.13 -8.43
N LEU A 86 12.39 13.88 -8.09
CA LEU A 86 13.08 12.95 -9.01
C LEU A 86 12.19 12.57 -10.20
N PHE A 87 10.90 12.30 -9.95
CA PHE A 87 9.93 12.01 -11.01
C PHE A 87 9.59 13.25 -11.84
N VAL A 88 9.43 14.41 -11.21
CA VAL A 88 9.26 15.69 -11.91
C VAL A 88 10.46 15.96 -12.84
N PHE A 89 11.68 15.78 -12.33
CA PHE A 89 12.90 15.94 -13.12
C PHE A 89 12.93 14.98 -14.31
N MET A 90 12.65 13.70 -14.09
CA MET A 90 12.59 12.69 -15.15
C MET A 90 11.62 13.10 -16.25
N GLY A 91 10.38 13.46 -15.88
CA GLY A 91 9.35 13.84 -16.83
C GLY A 91 9.70 15.08 -17.66
N ILE A 92 10.16 16.15 -17.00
CA ILE A 92 10.57 17.39 -17.69
C ILE A 92 11.76 17.11 -18.60
N MET A 93 12.72 16.28 -18.18
CA MET A 93 13.87 15.88 -19.00
C MET A 93 13.43 15.11 -20.26
N LEU A 94 12.49 14.17 -20.14
CA LEU A 94 11.94 13.44 -21.30
C LEU A 94 11.16 14.36 -22.26
N GLN A 95 10.40 15.32 -21.72
CA GLN A 95 9.70 16.30 -22.52
C GLN A 95 10.67 17.23 -23.27
N ARG A 96 11.68 17.76 -22.57
CA ARG A 96 12.67 18.69 -23.13
C ARG A 96 13.66 18.04 -24.11
N SER A 97 13.77 16.71 -24.10
CA SER A 97 14.67 15.95 -25.00
C SER A 97 14.05 15.58 -26.36
N LYS A 98 12.88 16.13 -26.70
CA LYS A 98 12.13 15.87 -27.96
C LYS A 98 11.69 14.41 -28.17
N ILE A 99 11.79 13.58 -27.13
CA ILE A 99 11.34 12.19 -27.16
C ILE A 99 9.82 12.11 -27.44
N ALA A 100 9.06 13.04 -26.86
CA ALA A 100 7.62 13.16 -27.08
C ALA A 100 7.23 13.31 -28.55
N GLU A 101 7.97 14.13 -29.29
CA GLU A 101 7.73 14.41 -30.70
C GLU A 101 8.05 13.18 -31.57
N ASP A 102 9.22 12.57 -31.35
CA ASP A 102 9.64 11.34 -32.04
C ASP A 102 8.64 10.19 -31.82
N LEU A 103 8.15 10.04 -30.58
CA LEU A 103 7.13 9.05 -30.23
C LEU A 103 5.82 9.31 -30.97
N LEU A 104 5.35 10.56 -30.98
CA LEU A 104 4.12 10.92 -31.68
C LEU A 104 4.22 10.63 -33.17
N VAL A 105 5.33 11.02 -33.81
CA VAL A 105 5.55 10.75 -35.24
C VAL A 105 5.60 9.25 -35.51
N ALA A 106 6.35 8.48 -34.71
CA ALA A 106 6.44 7.03 -34.87
C ALA A 106 5.08 6.34 -34.69
N MET A 107 4.28 6.74 -33.70
CA MET A 107 2.96 6.16 -33.46
C MET A 107 1.96 6.59 -34.54
N ALA A 108 2.00 7.84 -34.99
CA ALA A 108 1.18 8.33 -36.08
C ALA A 108 1.44 7.56 -37.38
N GLN A 109 2.70 7.18 -37.66
CA GLN A 109 3.02 6.34 -38.82
C GLN A 109 2.59 4.87 -38.63
N LEU A 110 2.66 4.36 -37.39
CA LEU A 110 2.25 3.00 -37.05
C LEU A 110 0.73 2.81 -37.16
N PHE A 111 -0.06 3.72 -36.59
CA PHE A 111 -1.52 3.64 -36.59
C PHE A 111 -2.18 4.42 -37.73
N GLY A 112 -1.43 5.22 -38.50
CA GLY A 112 -1.92 6.10 -39.56
C GLY A 112 -2.94 5.49 -40.53
N PRO A 113 -2.73 4.27 -41.06
CA PRO A 113 -3.68 3.65 -42.00
C PRO A 113 -5.06 3.36 -41.42
N ILE A 114 -5.18 3.28 -40.09
CA ILE A 114 -6.44 2.96 -39.42
C ILE A 114 -7.26 4.25 -39.28
N PRO A 115 -8.57 4.26 -39.57
CA PRO A 115 -9.44 5.39 -39.26
C PRO A 115 -9.34 5.76 -37.78
N GLY A 116 -9.09 7.03 -37.47
CA GLY A 116 -8.83 7.47 -36.09
C GLY A 116 -7.41 7.23 -35.58
N GLY A 117 -6.50 6.66 -36.38
CA GLY A 117 -5.15 6.26 -35.99
C GLY A 117 -4.28 7.35 -35.38
N LEU A 118 -4.33 8.58 -35.90
CA LEU A 118 -3.60 9.71 -35.30
C LEU A 118 -4.17 10.07 -33.91
N GLY A 119 -5.47 9.96 -33.70
CA GLY A 119 -6.11 10.15 -32.40
C GLY A 119 -5.71 9.07 -31.38
N ILE A 120 -5.66 7.81 -31.82
CA ILE A 120 -5.16 6.69 -31.00
C ILE A 120 -3.70 6.94 -30.61
N SER A 121 -2.88 7.42 -31.56
CA SER A 121 -1.48 7.78 -31.32
C SER A 121 -1.34 8.88 -30.28
N VAL A 122 -2.21 9.90 -30.33
CA VAL A 122 -2.25 10.97 -29.31
C VAL A 122 -2.59 10.41 -27.93
N VAL A 123 -3.59 9.53 -27.82
CA VAL A 123 -3.94 8.90 -26.54
C VAL A 123 -2.79 8.06 -26.00
N PHE A 124 -2.16 7.24 -26.84
CA PHE A 124 -1.08 6.36 -26.43
C PHE A 124 0.17 7.15 -25.99
N VAL A 125 0.62 8.11 -26.82
CA VAL A 125 1.79 8.93 -26.52
C VAL A 125 1.52 9.88 -25.36
N GLY A 126 0.32 10.47 -25.31
CA GLY A 126 -0.05 11.31 -24.19
C GLY A 126 -0.19 10.52 -22.88
N ALA A 127 -0.71 9.28 -22.90
CA ALA A 127 -0.70 8.40 -21.73
C ALA A 127 0.73 8.12 -21.23
N LEU A 128 1.65 7.79 -22.13
CA LEU A 128 3.05 7.53 -21.82
C LEU A 128 3.75 8.77 -21.23
N LEU A 129 3.58 9.92 -21.87
CA LEU A 129 4.21 11.16 -21.44
C LEU A 129 3.62 11.67 -20.13
N ALA A 130 2.29 11.62 -20.01
CA ALA A 130 1.61 12.05 -18.80
C ALA A 130 2.03 11.19 -17.60
N ALA A 131 2.23 9.88 -17.80
CA ALA A 131 2.77 8.98 -16.77
C ALA A 131 4.18 9.35 -16.32
N THR A 132 5.01 9.96 -17.18
CA THR A 132 6.37 10.36 -16.80
C THR A 132 6.45 11.74 -16.16
N THR A 133 5.58 12.67 -16.57
CA THR A 133 5.58 14.06 -16.07
C THR A 133 4.77 14.22 -14.80
N GLY A 134 3.64 13.51 -14.67
CA GLY A 134 2.70 13.67 -13.57
C GLY A 134 2.07 15.07 -13.48
N ILE A 135 2.31 15.95 -14.46
CA ILE A 135 1.85 17.34 -14.51
C ILE A 135 0.94 17.50 -15.72
N VAL A 136 -0.36 17.61 -15.45
CA VAL A 136 -1.40 17.70 -16.49
C VAL A 136 -1.17 18.92 -17.39
N GLY A 137 -0.90 20.09 -16.81
CA GLY A 137 -0.77 21.32 -17.59
C GLY A 137 0.38 21.31 -18.58
N ALA A 138 1.57 20.89 -18.15
CA ALA A 138 2.73 20.77 -19.01
C ALA A 138 2.48 19.81 -20.18
N THR A 139 1.82 18.68 -19.92
CA THR A 139 1.52 17.66 -20.92
C THR A 139 0.46 18.13 -21.92
N VAL A 140 -0.63 18.75 -21.45
CA VAL A 140 -1.68 19.28 -22.33
C VAL A 140 -1.14 20.41 -23.22
N ILE A 141 -0.29 21.29 -22.69
CA ILE A 141 0.37 22.36 -23.45
C ILE A 141 1.29 21.76 -24.52
N ALA A 142 2.14 20.80 -24.15
CA ALA A 142 3.06 20.16 -25.07
C ALA A 142 2.33 19.41 -26.19
N MET A 143 1.36 18.57 -25.83
CA MET A 143 0.53 17.85 -26.80
C MET A 143 -0.35 18.79 -27.62
N GLY A 144 -0.81 19.90 -27.05
CA GLY A 144 -1.53 20.95 -27.78
C GLY A 144 -0.66 21.64 -28.83
N LEU A 145 0.62 21.91 -28.53
CA LEU A 145 1.54 22.53 -29.50
C LEU A 145 1.98 21.57 -30.61
N ILE A 146 2.11 20.28 -30.29
CA ILE A 146 2.64 19.29 -31.24
C ILE A 146 1.51 18.58 -31.99
N SER A 147 0.53 18.02 -31.27
CA SER A 147 -0.49 17.13 -31.85
C SER A 147 -1.67 17.87 -32.46
N LEU A 148 -2.10 19.01 -31.89
CA LEU A 148 -3.27 19.72 -32.40
C LEU A 148 -3.07 20.21 -33.85
N PRO A 149 -1.94 20.86 -34.22
CA PRO A 149 -1.72 21.26 -35.61
C PRO A 149 -1.69 20.07 -36.56
N ALA A 150 -1.01 18.97 -36.17
CA ALA A 150 -0.94 17.76 -36.98
C ALA A 150 -2.32 17.13 -37.23
N MET A 151 -3.19 17.08 -36.23
CA MET A 151 -4.56 16.60 -36.37
C MET A 151 -5.39 17.50 -37.29
N LEU A 152 -5.30 18.82 -37.13
CA LEU A 152 -6.04 19.77 -37.96
C LEU A 152 -5.59 19.76 -39.42
N GLN A 153 -4.29 19.59 -39.68
CA GLN A 153 -3.74 19.46 -41.04
C GLN A 153 -4.26 18.20 -41.75
N ASN A 154 -4.52 17.13 -40.99
CA ASN A 154 -5.11 15.90 -41.48
C ASN A 154 -6.65 15.89 -41.39
N ASN A 155 -7.29 17.06 -41.38
CA ASN A 155 -8.74 17.23 -41.41
C ASN A 155 -9.51 16.55 -40.24
N TYR A 156 -8.88 16.33 -39.09
CA TYR A 156 -9.62 15.88 -37.91
C TYR A 156 -10.61 16.94 -37.43
N SER A 157 -11.76 16.48 -36.94
CA SER A 157 -12.74 17.39 -36.33
C SER A 157 -12.14 18.10 -35.10
N LYS A 158 -12.32 19.43 -35.03
CA LYS A 158 -11.79 20.27 -33.95
C LYS A 158 -12.18 19.76 -32.56
N SER A 159 -13.43 19.31 -32.41
CA SER A 159 -13.92 18.79 -31.13
C SER A 159 -13.29 17.46 -30.74
N LEU A 160 -13.12 16.51 -31.67
CA LEU A 160 -12.46 15.24 -31.35
C LEU A 160 -10.97 15.47 -31.03
N ALA A 161 -10.29 16.28 -31.83
CA ALA A 161 -8.86 16.57 -31.63
C ALA A 161 -8.60 17.23 -30.26
N THR A 162 -9.36 18.29 -29.93
CA THR A 162 -9.21 18.98 -28.65
C THR A 162 -9.63 18.12 -27.46
N GLY A 163 -10.73 17.38 -27.58
CA GLY A 163 -11.17 16.44 -26.54
C GLY A 163 -10.13 15.36 -26.25
N THR A 164 -9.55 14.77 -27.31
CA THR A 164 -8.53 13.71 -27.20
C THR A 164 -7.27 14.22 -26.51
N ILE A 165 -6.79 15.42 -26.86
CA ILE A 165 -5.59 16.01 -26.24
C ILE A 165 -5.83 16.33 -24.77
N CYS A 166 -6.96 16.96 -24.43
CA CYS A 166 -7.29 17.27 -23.04
C CYS A 166 -7.42 15.99 -22.19
N ALA A 167 -8.16 14.99 -22.68
CA ALA A 167 -8.37 13.74 -21.96
C ALA A 167 -7.08 12.93 -21.82
N SER A 168 -6.22 12.93 -22.86
CA SER A 168 -4.95 12.23 -22.80
C SER A 168 -3.97 12.87 -21.82
N GLY A 169 -3.97 14.20 -21.70
CA GLY A 169 -3.09 14.90 -20.77
C GLY A 169 -3.45 14.69 -19.30
N THR A 170 -4.72 14.37 -18.98
CA THR A 170 -5.12 14.06 -17.60
C THR A 170 -4.76 12.64 -17.18
N LEU A 171 -4.45 11.73 -18.10
CA LEU A 171 -4.10 10.33 -17.76
C LEU A 171 -2.87 10.19 -16.87
N GLY A 172 -1.97 11.17 -16.88
CA GLY A 172 -0.78 11.20 -16.02
C GLY A 172 -1.09 11.29 -14.53
N GLN A 173 -2.35 11.57 -14.18
CA GLN A 173 -2.81 11.54 -12.81
C GLN A 173 -2.97 10.12 -12.27
N ILE A 174 -3.33 9.15 -13.13
CA ILE A 174 -3.62 7.77 -12.71
C ILE A 174 -2.59 6.75 -13.19
N ILE A 175 -1.93 7.00 -14.33
CA ILE A 175 -0.95 6.05 -14.88
C ILE A 175 0.39 6.20 -14.13
N PRO A 176 0.92 5.13 -13.51
CA PRO A 176 2.21 5.18 -12.81
C PRO A 176 3.40 5.44 -13.76
N PRO A 177 4.45 6.16 -13.31
CA PRO A 177 4.65 6.78 -11.99
C PRO A 177 3.92 8.13 -11.81
N SER A 178 2.90 8.19 -10.96
CA SER A 178 2.07 9.39 -10.77
C SER A 178 2.39 10.13 -9.47
N ILE A 179 2.61 11.45 -9.56
CA ILE A 179 2.81 12.33 -8.40
C ILE A 179 1.57 12.35 -7.49
N ILE A 180 0.38 12.32 -8.08
CA ILE A 180 -0.89 12.25 -7.33
C ILE A 180 -0.94 11.00 -6.47
N LEU A 181 -0.61 9.85 -7.03
CA LEU A 181 -0.63 8.59 -6.31
C LEU A 181 0.43 8.55 -5.20
N ILE A 182 1.61 9.16 -5.41
CA ILE A 182 2.63 9.30 -4.35
C ILE A 182 2.07 10.10 -3.17
N LEU A 183 1.44 11.25 -3.44
CA LEU A 183 0.86 12.09 -2.39
C LEU A 183 -0.32 11.42 -1.69
N LEU A 184 -1.24 10.81 -2.46
CA LEU A 184 -2.38 10.08 -1.89
C LEU A 184 -1.93 8.91 -1.03
N ALA A 185 -0.86 8.19 -1.40
CA ALA A 185 -0.33 7.09 -0.59
C ALA A 185 0.04 7.54 0.83
N ASP A 186 0.76 8.67 0.95
CA ASP A 186 1.17 9.20 2.25
C ASP A 186 -0.05 9.68 3.08
N GLN A 187 -0.95 10.43 2.45
CA GLN A 187 -2.14 10.96 3.12
C GLN A 187 -3.09 9.83 3.55
N LEU A 188 -3.23 8.79 2.73
CA LEU A 188 -4.01 7.61 3.06
C LEU A 188 -3.34 6.74 4.12
N SER A 189 -2.01 6.62 4.14
CA SER A 189 -1.31 5.91 5.21
C SER A 189 -1.59 6.54 6.58
N ASN A 190 -1.53 7.87 6.66
CA ASN A 190 -1.90 8.58 7.90
C ASN A 190 -3.39 8.39 8.22
N ALA A 191 -4.26 8.42 7.21
CA ALA A 191 -5.68 8.20 7.40
C ALA A 191 -6.03 6.77 7.86
N THR A 192 -5.29 5.75 7.40
CA THR A 192 -5.48 4.36 7.85
C THR A 192 -5.14 4.19 9.31
N ASP A 193 -4.11 4.88 9.81
CA ASP A 193 -3.73 4.80 11.23
C ASP A 193 -4.82 5.44 12.11
N ILE A 194 -5.37 6.58 11.70
CA ILE A 194 -6.50 7.22 12.39
C ILE A 194 -7.74 6.31 12.36
N ALA A 195 -8.06 5.73 11.20
CA ALA A 195 -9.19 4.83 11.04
C ALA A 195 -9.04 3.54 11.86
N SER A 196 -7.83 2.98 11.94
CA SER A 196 -7.51 1.81 12.77
C SER A 196 -7.77 2.09 14.25
N ASN A 197 -7.29 3.23 14.76
CA ASN A 197 -7.55 3.67 16.13
C ASN A 197 -9.06 3.86 16.41
N ALA A 198 -9.79 4.42 15.43
CA ALA A 198 -11.24 4.58 15.53
C ALA A 198 -11.96 3.22 15.59
N ARG A 199 -11.55 2.25 14.77
CA ARG A 199 -12.06 0.87 14.82
C ARG A 199 -11.73 0.20 16.14
N GLN A 200 -10.50 0.34 16.65
CA GLN A 200 -10.14 -0.24 17.95
C GLN A 200 -11.03 0.29 19.08
N THR A 201 -11.33 1.59 19.05
CA THR A 201 -12.24 2.21 20.03
C THR A 201 -13.67 1.68 19.90
N ALA A 202 -14.20 1.60 18.67
CA ALA A 202 -15.54 1.07 18.41
C ALA A 202 -15.67 -0.41 18.79
N TYR A 203 -14.66 -1.23 18.48
CA TYR A 203 -14.64 -2.65 18.85
C TYR A 203 -14.61 -2.84 20.37
N ARG A 204 -13.82 -2.03 21.08
CA ARG A 204 -13.78 -2.04 22.54
C ARG A 204 -15.11 -1.68 23.18
N GLU A 205 -15.82 -0.69 22.62
CA GLU A 205 -17.17 -0.33 23.09
C GLU A 205 -18.20 -1.43 22.81
N ALA A 206 -18.06 -2.15 21.69
CA ALA A 206 -19.02 -3.16 21.25
C ALA A 206 -18.88 -4.51 21.98
N THR A 207 -17.64 -4.94 22.22
CA THR A 207 -17.29 -6.28 22.74
C THR A 207 -16.76 -6.26 24.18
N GLY A 208 -16.24 -5.12 24.65
CA GLY A 208 -15.52 -5.01 25.92
C GLY A 208 -14.04 -5.43 25.85
N GLU A 209 -13.57 -5.93 24.71
CA GLU A 209 -12.17 -6.35 24.52
C GLU A 209 -11.26 -5.17 24.14
N PHE A 210 -10.03 -5.14 24.67
CA PHE A 210 -9.09 -4.03 24.45
C PHE A 210 -8.26 -4.16 23.16
N VAL A 211 -8.14 -5.37 22.62
CA VAL A 211 -7.28 -5.68 21.47
C VAL A 211 -8.16 -5.98 20.27
N LEU A 212 -8.04 -5.17 19.23
CA LEU A 212 -8.69 -5.43 17.95
C LEU A 212 -7.96 -6.60 17.24
N PRO A 213 -8.66 -7.67 16.82
CA PRO A 213 -8.07 -8.70 15.98
C PRO A 213 -7.52 -8.09 14.68
N SER A 214 -6.34 -8.53 14.26
CA SER A 214 -5.70 -8.00 13.05
C SER A 214 -6.56 -8.18 11.79
N THR A 215 -7.46 -9.17 11.75
CA THR A 215 -8.41 -9.38 10.64
C THR A 215 -9.41 -8.24 10.43
N LEU A 216 -9.70 -7.45 11.46
CA LEU A 216 -10.65 -6.32 11.43
C LEU A 216 -9.95 -4.97 11.24
N ASP A 217 -8.62 -4.98 11.31
CA ASP A 217 -7.79 -3.79 11.23
C ASP A 217 -7.70 -3.24 9.79
N VAL A 218 -7.46 -1.93 9.67
CA VAL A 218 -7.29 -1.25 8.38
C VAL A 218 -5.86 -1.45 7.91
N THR A 219 -5.66 -1.98 6.70
CA THR A 219 -4.32 -2.10 6.13
C THR A 219 -3.81 -0.75 5.68
N SER A 220 -2.65 -0.34 6.21
CA SER A 220 -1.89 0.79 5.68
C SER A 220 -1.47 0.55 4.23
N THR A 221 -1.06 1.62 3.56
CA THR A 221 -0.71 1.60 2.15
C THR A 221 0.62 2.29 1.88
N SER A 222 1.34 1.84 0.85
CA SER A 222 2.53 2.51 0.34
C SER A 222 2.29 3.12 -1.06
N ALA A 223 3.24 3.94 -1.52
CA ALA A 223 3.20 4.50 -2.87
C ALA A 223 3.36 3.40 -3.95
N GLY A 224 4.12 2.34 -3.66
CA GLY A 224 4.19 1.16 -4.54
C GLY A 224 2.84 0.46 -4.69
N ASP A 225 2.10 0.33 -3.59
CA ASP A 225 0.75 -0.27 -3.62
C ASP A 225 -0.23 0.58 -4.43
N MET A 226 -0.18 1.92 -4.29
CA MET A 226 -0.98 2.82 -5.16
C MET A 226 -0.65 2.60 -6.63
N PHE A 227 0.63 2.51 -6.98
CA PHE A 227 1.05 2.33 -8.38
C PHE A 227 0.54 1.00 -8.94
N MET A 228 0.70 -0.09 -8.20
CA MET A 228 0.18 -1.40 -8.59
C MET A 228 -1.34 -1.39 -8.72
N GLY A 229 -2.04 -0.73 -7.79
CA GLY A 229 -3.50 -0.67 -7.82
C GLY A 229 -4.07 0.22 -8.91
N ALA A 230 -3.39 1.29 -9.29
CA ALA A 230 -3.82 2.20 -10.35
C ALA A 230 -3.47 1.71 -11.76
N PHE A 231 -2.50 0.79 -11.89
CA PHE A 231 -2.00 0.33 -13.18
C PHE A 231 -3.09 -0.26 -14.08
N VAL A 232 -3.86 -1.21 -13.57
CA VAL A 232 -4.93 -1.88 -14.34
C VAL A 232 -6.08 -0.91 -14.68
N PRO A 233 -6.66 -0.15 -13.73
CA PRO A 233 -7.67 0.87 -14.04
C PRO A 233 -7.18 1.93 -15.05
N GLY A 234 -5.92 2.35 -14.94
CA GLY A 234 -5.30 3.28 -15.88
C GLY A 234 -5.26 2.73 -17.31
N LEU A 235 -4.84 1.47 -17.48
CA LEU A 235 -4.86 0.79 -18.78
C LEU A 235 -6.28 0.58 -19.32
N VAL A 236 -7.24 0.26 -18.45
CA VAL A 236 -8.67 0.17 -18.83
C VAL A 236 -9.14 1.51 -19.39
N LEU A 237 -8.81 2.63 -18.73
CA LEU A 237 -9.21 3.96 -19.19
C LEU A 237 -8.56 4.33 -20.54
N VAL A 238 -7.27 4.04 -20.72
CA VAL A 238 -6.56 4.19 -22.01
C VAL A 238 -7.24 3.36 -23.09
N GLY A 239 -7.57 2.10 -22.78
CA GLY A 239 -8.31 1.20 -23.67
C GLY A 239 -9.67 1.75 -24.06
N LEU A 240 -10.45 2.26 -23.11
CA LEU A 240 -11.76 2.88 -23.35
C LEU A 240 -11.65 4.09 -24.29
N TYR A 241 -10.62 4.93 -24.13
CA TYR A 241 -10.42 6.09 -25.01
C TYR A 241 -10.05 5.67 -26.43
N MET A 242 -9.11 4.72 -26.58
CA MET A 242 -8.72 4.21 -27.90
C MET A 242 -9.88 3.51 -28.60
N LEU A 243 -10.63 2.70 -27.86
CA LEU A 243 -11.82 2.01 -28.38
C LEU A 243 -12.90 3.00 -28.81
N TYR A 244 -13.16 4.04 -28.02
CA TYR A 244 -14.10 5.09 -28.39
C TYR A 244 -13.68 5.81 -29.68
N ILE A 245 -12.42 6.22 -29.80
CA ILE A 245 -11.91 6.91 -31.00
C ILE A 245 -12.05 5.99 -32.22
N LEU A 246 -11.68 4.71 -32.09
CA LEU A 246 -11.80 3.72 -33.15
C LEU A 246 -13.25 3.53 -33.58
N ILE A 247 -14.17 3.26 -32.65
CA ILE A 247 -15.59 3.05 -32.94
C ILE A 247 -16.19 4.32 -33.57
N TYR A 248 -15.88 5.50 -33.02
CA TYR A 248 -16.38 6.76 -33.55
C TYR A 248 -15.88 7.06 -34.96
N ALA A 249 -14.61 6.76 -35.24
CA ALA A 249 -14.02 6.90 -36.57
C ALA A 249 -14.57 5.87 -37.57
N LEU A 250 -14.88 4.65 -37.14
CA LEU A 250 -15.52 3.63 -37.99
C LEU A 250 -16.96 4.01 -38.37
N ILE A 251 -17.72 4.60 -37.44
CA ILE A 251 -19.10 5.05 -37.70
C ILE A 251 -19.13 6.34 -38.52
N LYS A 252 -18.18 7.26 -38.27
CA LYS A 252 -18.07 8.55 -38.98
C LYS A 252 -16.64 8.79 -39.46
N PRO A 253 -16.22 8.22 -40.60
CA PRO A 253 -14.86 8.38 -41.11
C PRO A 253 -14.45 9.83 -41.36
N GLU A 254 -15.40 10.70 -41.70
CA GLU A 254 -15.17 12.14 -41.96
C GLU A 254 -14.60 12.90 -40.76
N VAL A 255 -14.87 12.45 -39.52
CA VAL A 255 -14.43 13.20 -38.33
C VAL A 255 -12.99 12.91 -37.93
N ALA A 256 -12.41 11.82 -38.46
CA ALA A 256 -11.11 11.27 -38.11
C ALA A 256 -10.56 10.40 -39.25
N PRO A 257 -10.21 11.01 -40.40
CA PRO A 257 -9.77 10.27 -41.57
C PRO A 257 -8.41 9.57 -41.32
N PRO A 258 -8.14 8.44 -42.00
CA PRO A 258 -6.84 7.78 -41.93
C PRO A 258 -5.75 8.66 -42.55
N VAL A 259 -4.56 8.63 -41.96
CA VAL A 259 -3.37 9.34 -42.43
C VAL A 259 -2.47 8.33 -43.15
N LEU A 260 -2.38 8.45 -44.47
CA LEU A 260 -1.58 7.55 -45.28
C LEU A 260 -0.08 7.77 -44.99
N TYR A 261 0.61 6.70 -44.60
CA TYR A 261 2.06 6.70 -44.56
C TYR A 261 2.61 6.54 -45.98
N GLU A 262 3.38 7.52 -46.45
CA GLU A 262 3.93 7.53 -47.82
C GLU A 262 5.02 6.45 -48.05
N GLY A 263 5.58 5.87 -46.97
CA GLY A 263 6.63 4.84 -47.03
C GLY A 263 6.11 3.40 -47.05
N LYS A 264 7.03 2.43 -47.20
CA LYS A 264 6.74 1.00 -47.06
C LYS A 264 6.94 0.53 -45.62
N TYR A 265 6.13 -0.43 -45.18
CA TYR A 265 6.28 -1.13 -43.90
C TYR A 265 7.43 -2.14 -43.93
N ASP A 266 8.65 -1.66 -44.19
CA ASP A 266 9.87 -2.47 -44.31
C ASP A 266 10.57 -2.65 -42.95
N LEU A 267 11.59 -3.52 -42.89
CA LEU A 267 12.41 -3.74 -41.68
C LEU A 267 13.00 -2.43 -41.13
N LYS A 268 13.32 -1.46 -42.00
CA LYS A 268 13.82 -0.12 -41.60
C LYS A 268 12.75 0.69 -40.86
N PHE A 269 11.49 0.59 -41.28
CA PHE A 269 10.37 1.24 -40.61
C PHE A 269 10.20 0.66 -39.20
N VAL A 270 10.17 -0.68 -39.09
CA VAL A 270 10.08 -1.37 -37.79
C VAL A 270 11.23 -0.96 -36.88
N MET A 271 12.47 -0.95 -37.37
CA MET A 271 13.64 -0.54 -36.59
C MET A 271 13.54 0.93 -36.12
N SER A 272 13.08 1.84 -36.97
CA SER A 272 12.88 3.25 -36.63
C SER A 272 11.83 3.43 -35.53
N VAL A 273 10.66 2.78 -35.68
CA VAL A 273 9.58 2.81 -34.68
C VAL A 273 10.04 2.19 -33.37
N SER A 274 10.68 1.03 -33.42
CA SER A 274 11.22 0.34 -32.23
C SER A 274 12.27 1.18 -31.50
N LEU A 275 13.20 1.84 -32.21
CA LEU A 275 14.21 2.70 -31.59
C LEU A 275 13.63 3.96 -30.94
N SER A 276 12.49 4.46 -31.43
CA SER A 276 11.78 5.58 -30.83
C SER A 276 10.92 5.16 -29.63
N LEU A 277 10.28 3.99 -29.70
CA LEU A 277 9.31 3.53 -28.71
C LEU A 277 9.93 2.76 -27.53
N ILE A 278 10.86 1.84 -27.80
CA ILE A 278 11.40 0.91 -26.81
C ILE A 278 12.15 1.64 -25.68
N PRO A 279 13.05 2.62 -25.93
CA PRO A 279 13.83 3.20 -24.83
C PRO A 279 12.98 3.93 -23.76
N PRO A 280 12.00 4.78 -24.12
CA PRO A 280 11.12 5.41 -23.13
C PRO A 280 10.25 4.39 -22.38
N LEU A 281 9.66 3.41 -23.08
CA LEU A 281 8.90 2.33 -22.44
C LEU A 281 9.77 1.51 -21.51
N PHE A 282 10.98 1.16 -21.94
CA PHE A 282 11.93 0.40 -21.14
C PHE A 282 12.30 1.17 -19.86
N LEU A 283 12.52 2.48 -19.92
CA LEU A 283 12.76 3.28 -18.72
C LEU A 283 11.55 3.21 -17.76
N ILE A 284 10.33 3.42 -18.28
CA ILE A 284 9.11 3.39 -17.46
C ILE A 284 8.92 2.01 -16.83
N PHE A 285 9.06 0.93 -17.60
CA PHE A 285 8.95 -0.44 -17.08
C PHE A 285 10.11 -0.84 -16.17
N ALA A 286 11.32 -0.31 -16.36
CA ALA A 286 12.43 -0.53 -15.44
C ALA A 286 12.16 0.14 -14.08
N VAL A 287 11.69 1.38 -14.10
CA VAL A 287 11.29 2.13 -12.91
C VAL A 287 10.11 1.44 -12.22
N LEU A 288 9.00 1.26 -12.93
CA LEU A 288 7.79 0.64 -12.39
C LEU A 288 8.07 -0.81 -11.96
N GLY A 289 8.76 -1.58 -12.79
CA GLY A 289 9.16 -2.96 -12.51
C GLY A 289 10.05 -3.08 -11.27
N SER A 290 10.96 -2.14 -11.03
CA SER A 290 11.77 -2.13 -9.80
C SER A 290 10.94 -1.89 -8.54
N ILE A 291 9.87 -1.08 -8.62
CA ILE A 291 8.92 -0.84 -7.53
C ILE A 291 8.03 -2.08 -7.32
N VAL A 292 7.44 -2.56 -8.41
CA VAL A 292 6.53 -3.72 -8.44
C VAL A 292 7.25 -4.96 -7.91
N LEU A 293 8.47 -5.26 -8.38
CA LEU A 293 9.24 -6.42 -7.90
C LEU A 293 9.83 -6.22 -6.50
N GLY A 294 9.64 -5.06 -5.86
CA GLY A 294 10.21 -4.76 -4.55
C GLY A 294 11.74 -4.66 -4.54
N ILE A 295 12.38 -4.50 -5.71
CA ILE A 295 13.83 -4.35 -5.85
C ILE A 295 14.27 -2.97 -5.37
N ALA A 296 13.45 -1.96 -5.64
CA ALA A 296 13.73 -0.56 -5.30
C ALA A 296 12.51 0.09 -4.65
N THR A 297 12.76 0.93 -3.66
CA THR A 297 11.74 1.84 -3.11
C THR A 297 11.42 2.97 -4.11
N VAL A 298 10.33 3.71 -3.90
CA VAL A 298 9.84 4.72 -4.87
C VAL A 298 10.85 5.84 -5.13
N ASN A 299 11.62 6.26 -4.12
CA ASN A 299 12.74 7.22 -4.26
C ASN A 299 13.94 6.65 -5.04
N GLN A 300 14.31 5.38 -4.79
CA GLN A 300 15.37 4.68 -5.53
C GLN A 300 14.97 4.50 -7.00
N ALA A 301 13.72 4.08 -7.26
CA ALA A 301 13.17 3.99 -8.60
C ALA A 301 13.12 5.35 -9.31
N GLY A 302 12.74 6.42 -8.60
CA GLY A 302 12.81 7.79 -9.12
C GLY A 302 14.24 8.19 -9.53
N SER A 303 15.25 7.75 -8.77
CA SER A 303 16.67 7.99 -9.10
C SER A 303 17.09 7.24 -10.37
N ILE A 304 16.67 5.98 -10.52
CA ILE A 304 16.86 5.19 -11.76
C ILE A 304 16.21 5.91 -12.94
N GLY A 305 15.00 6.42 -12.76
CA GLY A 305 14.27 7.22 -13.74
C GLY A 305 15.02 8.49 -14.17
N ALA A 306 15.46 9.30 -13.20
CA ALA A 306 16.19 10.54 -13.44
C ALA A 306 17.52 10.30 -14.18
N ILE A 307 18.30 9.31 -13.76
CA ILE A 307 19.55 8.93 -14.43
C ILE A 307 19.27 8.43 -15.85
N GLY A 308 18.27 7.57 -16.02
CA GLY A 308 17.86 7.07 -17.33
C GLY A 308 17.42 8.18 -18.28
N ALA A 309 16.68 9.18 -17.80
CA ALA A 309 16.28 10.34 -18.59
C ALA A 309 17.48 11.23 -18.99
N ILE A 310 18.49 11.39 -18.12
CA ILE A 310 19.76 12.06 -18.45
C ILE A 310 20.50 11.31 -19.55
N VAL A 311 20.62 9.98 -19.43
CA VAL A 311 21.28 9.16 -20.46
C VAL A 311 20.53 9.28 -21.80
N MET A 312 19.19 9.22 -21.77
CA MET A 312 18.36 9.35 -22.96
C MET A 312 18.46 10.72 -23.63
N GLY A 313 18.33 11.80 -22.86
CA GLY A 313 18.48 13.14 -23.39
C GLY A 313 19.88 13.38 -23.98
N GLY A 314 20.93 12.79 -23.40
CA GLY A 314 22.31 12.95 -23.85
C GLY A 314 22.61 12.40 -25.24
N TYR A 315 21.91 11.34 -25.68
CA TYR A 315 22.02 10.84 -27.05
C TYR A 315 20.93 11.41 -27.98
N ARG A 316 19.71 11.68 -27.50
CA ARG A 316 18.63 12.23 -28.34
C ARG A 316 18.87 13.66 -28.79
N LEU A 317 19.39 14.52 -27.91
CA LEU A 317 19.68 15.92 -28.24
C LEU A 317 20.90 16.09 -29.18
N ASN A 318 21.71 15.03 -29.38
CA ASN A 318 22.93 15.08 -30.17
C ASN A 318 22.80 14.23 -31.45
N THR A 319 21.94 14.65 -32.38
CA THR A 319 21.50 13.85 -33.54
C THR A 319 22.48 13.72 -34.71
N SER A 320 23.74 14.16 -34.60
CA SER A 320 24.61 14.31 -35.80
C SER A 320 26.07 13.85 -35.67
N LYS A 321 26.48 13.00 -34.71
CA LYS A 321 27.90 12.61 -34.53
C LYS A 321 28.14 11.13 -34.25
N LYS A 322 29.30 10.60 -34.68
CA LYS A 322 29.74 9.19 -34.48
C LYS A 322 29.70 8.73 -33.01
N TYR A 323 29.85 9.65 -32.07
CA TYR A 323 29.90 9.36 -30.62
C TYR A 323 28.56 9.56 -29.90
N THR A 324 27.43 9.65 -30.61
CA THR A 324 26.12 9.94 -30.01
C THR A 324 25.72 8.91 -28.94
N TYR A 325 25.77 7.62 -29.24
CA TYR A 325 25.33 6.56 -28.32
C TYR A 325 26.40 6.10 -27.31
N PHE A 326 27.65 6.55 -27.43
CA PHE A 326 28.76 6.09 -26.58
C PHE A 326 28.49 6.22 -25.07
N PRO A 327 28.01 7.36 -24.54
CA PRO A 327 27.71 7.48 -23.10
C PRO A 327 26.63 6.51 -22.62
N ALA A 328 25.62 6.25 -23.46
CA ALA A 328 24.54 5.32 -23.14
C ALA A 328 25.04 3.87 -23.15
N VAL A 329 25.89 3.49 -24.12
CA VAL A 329 26.53 2.17 -24.17
C VAL A 329 27.43 1.95 -22.96
N LEU A 330 28.20 2.97 -22.54
CA LEU A 330 29.02 2.90 -21.32
C LEU A 330 28.15 2.71 -20.08
N ALA A 331 27.06 3.47 -19.92
CA ALA A 331 26.17 3.34 -18.78
C ALA A 331 25.47 1.97 -18.74
N ILE A 332 24.90 1.52 -19.86
CA ILE A 332 24.22 0.21 -19.94
C ILE A 332 25.23 -0.94 -19.72
N GLY A 333 26.39 -0.87 -20.38
CA GLY A 333 27.44 -1.88 -20.24
C GLY A 333 27.97 -1.97 -18.80
N ALA A 334 28.15 -0.83 -18.14
CA ALA A 334 28.53 -0.78 -16.72
C ALA A 334 27.43 -1.37 -15.81
N THR A 335 26.16 -1.05 -16.04
CA THR A 335 25.05 -1.63 -15.26
C THR A 335 24.96 -3.14 -15.43
N ILE A 336 25.11 -3.65 -16.66
CA ILE A 336 25.14 -5.10 -16.93
C ILE A 336 26.34 -5.73 -16.22
N ALA A 337 27.52 -5.11 -16.30
CA ALA A 337 28.71 -5.60 -15.60
C ALA A 337 28.48 -5.65 -14.09
N ILE A 338 27.87 -4.63 -13.49
CA ILE A 338 27.52 -4.62 -12.05
C ILE A 338 26.55 -5.77 -11.73
N ALA A 339 25.50 -5.97 -12.54
CA ALA A 339 24.53 -7.04 -12.34
C ALA A 339 25.18 -8.43 -12.41
N VAL A 340 26.08 -8.65 -13.38
CA VAL A 340 26.85 -9.89 -13.51
C VAL A 340 27.79 -10.08 -12.33
N ILE A 341 28.48 -9.02 -11.87
CA ILE A 341 29.36 -9.12 -10.70
C ILE A 341 28.55 -9.49 -9.45
N LEU A 342 27.37 -8.88 -9.27
CA LEU A 342 26.46 -9.18 -8.14
C LEU A 342 25.93 -10.63 -8.17
N SER A 343 25.83 -11.27 -9.34
CA SER A 343 25.40 -12.67 -9.41
C SER A 343 26.50 -13.66 -9.00
N PHE A 344 27.77 -13.28 -9.12
CA PHE A 344 28.92 -14.14 -8.80
C PHE A 344 29.60 -13.80 -7.45
N TYR A 345 29.50 -12.56 -6.98
CA TYR A 345 30.20 -12.08 -5.79
C TYR A 345 29.25 -11.41 -4.79
N GLN A 346 29.37 -11.77 -3.50
CA GLN A 346 28.69 -11.06 -2.42
C GLN A 346 29.51 -9.82 -2.03
N LEU A 347 29.18 -8.68 -2.65
CA LEU A 347 29.89 -7.42 -2.43
C LEU A 347 29.57 -6.84 -1.06
N ASN A 348 30.47 -7.01 -0.09
CA ASN A 348 30.39 -6.33 1.20
C ASN A 348 31.74 -5.72 1.59
N VAL A 349 31.85 -4.40 1.45
CA VAL A 349 33.07 -3.63 1.74
C VAL A 349 33.54 -3.79 3.18
N LYS A 350 32.63 -4.01 4.13
CA LYS A 350 32.95 -4.19 5.56
C LYS A 350 33.33 -5.63 5.93
N ASN A 351 33.13 -6.59 5.03
CA ASN A 351 33.25 -8.01 5.32
C ASN A 351 34.10 -8.75 4.27
N ILE A 352 35.27 -8.19 3.94
CA ILE A 352 36.22 -8.80 3.00
C ILE A 352 36.95 -9.93 3.72
N LYS A 353 36.72 -11.18 3.30
CA LYS A 353 37.33 -12.37 3.92
C LYS A 353 38.33 -13.07 3.00
N SER A 354 38.16 -12.96 1.69
CA SER A 354 38.99 -13.63 0.69
C SER A 354 39.54 -12.66 -0.36
N THR A 355 40.62 -13.07 -1.06
CA THR A 355 41.16 -12.35 -2.22
C THR A 355 40.13 -12.29 -3.37
N SER A 356 39.23 -13.27 -3.47
CA SER A 356 38.13 -13.29 -4.44
C SER A 356 37.15 -12.13 -4.19
N ASP A 357 36.79 -11.89 -2.93
CA ASP A 357 35.89 -10.78 -2.55
C ASP A 357 36.52 -9.43 -2.90
N ALA A 358 37.83 -9.28 -2.70
CA ALA A 358 38.57 -8.07 -3.05
C ALA A 358 38.58 -7.81 -4.57
N ILE A 359 38.73 -8.86 -5.40
CA ILE A 359 38.63 -8.76 -6.85
C ILE A 359 37.22 -8.36 -7.27
N GLY A 360 36.19 -8.99 -6.69
CA GLY A 360 34.79 -8.64 -6.94
C GLY A 360 34.49 -7.17 -6.64
N ILE A 361 34.97 -6.67 -5.51
CA ILE A 361 34.82 -5.24 -5.13
C ILE A 361 35.57 -4.32 -6.09
N PHE A 362 36.79 -4.67 -6.51
CA PHE A 362 37.56 -3.85 -7.46
C PHE A 362 36.89 -3.76 -8.83
N LEU A 363 36.39 -4.89 -9.35
CA LEU A 363 35.63 -4.93 -10.61
C LEU A 363 34.33 -4.11 -10.48
N ALA A 364 33.61 -4.25 -9.38
CA ALA A 364 32.40 -3.48 -9.12
C ALA A 364 32.70 -1.98 -9.04
N ALA A 365 33.75 -1.57 -8.31
CA ALA A 365 34.16 -0.17 -8.22
C ALA A 365 34.53 0.40 -9.59
N THR A 366 35.25 -0.36 -10.41
CA THR A 366 35.59 0.03 -11.78
C THR A 366 34.34 0.20 -12.63
N ALA A 367 33.40 -0.74 -12.57
CA ALA A 367 32.13 -0.66 -13.30
C ALA A 367 31.31 0.56 -12.84
N VAL A 368 31.25 0.85 -11.54
CA VAL A 368 30.59 2.04 -10.99
C VAL A 368 31.23 3.32 -11.50
N ILE A 369 32.58 3.41 -11.57
CA ILE A 369 33.27 4.56 -12.16
C ILE A 369 32.88 4.74 -13.63
N VAL A 370 32.85 3.67 -14.41
CA VAL A 370 32.43 3.72 -15.83
C VAL A 370 30.98 4.21 -15.95
N LEU A 371 30.08 3.75 -15.07
CA LEU A 371 28.71 4.22 -15.00
C LEU A 371 28.66 5.74 -14.74
N PHE A 372 29.38 6.23 -13.73
CA PHE A 372 29.45 7.66 -13.43
C PHE A 372 30.00 8.48 -14.60
N VAL A 373 31.03 7.99 -15.30
CA VAL A 373 31.57 8.65 -16.50
C VAL A 373 30.51 8.74 -17.59
N GLY A 374 29.76 7.67 -17.85
CA GLY A 374 28.68 7.66 -18.84
C GLY A 374 27.54 8.64 -18.50
N VAL A 375 27.11 8.67 -17.23
CA VAL A 375 26.06 9.58 -16.75
C VAL A 375 26.54 11.03 -16.79
N PHE A 376 27.75 11.32 -16.30
CA PHE A 376 28.33 12.67 -16.31
C PHE A 376 28.51 13.19 -17.73
N TRP A 377 29.01 12.36 -18.65
CA TRP A 377 29.13 12.75 -20.06
C TRP A 377 27.77 13.06 -20.68
N SER A 378 26.74 12.26 -20.38
CA SER A 378 25.37 12.52 -20.83
C SER A 378 24.83 13.84 -20.27
N GLY A 379 24.99 14.07 -18.96
CA GLY A 379 24.59 15.31 -18.31
C GLY A 379 25.32 16.54 -18.86
N TRP A 380 26.63 16.44 -19.09
CA TRP A 380 27.44 17.50 -19.69
C TRP A 380 26.97 17.87 -21.10
N ARG A 381 26.56 16.87 -21.91
CA ARG A 381 25.99 17.13 -23.24
C ARG A 381 24.68 17.89 -23.15
N ILE A 382 23.78 17.45 -22.29
CA ILE A 382 22.47 18.10 -22.10
C ILE A 382 22.64 19.52 -21.56
N TYR A 383 23.62 19.75 -20.69
CA TYR A 383 23.97 21.08 -20.22
C TYR A 383 24.49 21.98 -21.35
N LYS A 384 25.35 21.45 -22.23
CA LYS A 384 25.94 22.22 -23.34
C LYS A 384 24.96 22.47 -24.49
N ILE A 385 24.02 21.55 -24.75
CA ILE A 385 23.06 21.64 -25.86
C ILE A 385 21.80 22.37 -25.39
N ASP A 386 21.55 23.54 -25.98
CA ASP A 386 20.38 24.40 -25.74
C ASP A 386 20.16 24.77 -24.26
N ASN A 387 21.20 24.65 -23.43
CA ASN A 387 21.14 24.79 -21.97
C ASN A 387 19.99 23.97 -21.33
N THR A 388 19.72 22.80 -21.90
CA THR A 388 18.51 22.03 -21.60
C THR A 388 18.49 21.59 -20.14
N LEU A 389 19.63 21.14 -19.59
CA LEU A 389 19.72 20.67 -18.20
C LEU A 389 19.38 21.79 -17.21
N HIS A 390 19.86 23.00 -17.46
CA HIS A 390 19.57 24.15 -16.61
C HIS A 390 18.08 24.50 -16.64
N GLY A 391 17.45 24.47 -17.83
CA GLY A 391 16.01 24.64 -17.97
C GLY A 391 15.22 23.59 -17.18
N VAL A 392 15.59 22.31 -17.32
CA VAL A 392 14.97 21.18 -16.59
C VAL A 392 15.12 21.37 -15.08
N MET A 393 16.31 21.74 -14.60
CA MET A 393 16.55 21.97 -13.17
C MET A 393 15.72 23.13 -12.61
N ILE A 394 15.61 24.24 -13.35
CA ILE A 394 14.78 25.38 -12.93
C ILE A 394 13.31 25.00 -12.86
N GLU A 395 12.78 24.33 -13.88
CA GLU A 395 11.37 23.90 -13.89
C GLU A 395 11.09 22.89 -12.78
N THR A 396 12.00 21.94 -12.57
CA THR A 396 11.92 20.98 -11.46
C THR A 396 11.89 21.71 -10.11
N ALA A 397 12.84 22.62 -9.87
CA ALA A 397 12.90 23.37 -8.62
C ALA A 397 11.62 24.20 -8.40
N LYS A 398 11.10 24.88 -9.42
CA LYS A 398 9.86 25.66 -9.33
C LYS A 398 8.66 24.79 -8.99
N THR A 399 8.47 23.68 -9.71
CA THR A 399 7.36 22.76 -9.46
C THR A 399 7.45 22.14 -8.07
N THR A 400 8.64 21.67 -7.68
CA THR A 400 8.87 21.08 -6.36
C THR A 400 8.66 22.10 -5.23
N SER A 401 9.20 23.32 -5.35
CA SER A 401 8.98 24.38 -4.36
C SER A 401 7.50 24.75 -4.21
N MET A 402 6.76 24.83 -5.32
CA MET A 402 5.32 25.06 -5.29
C MET A 402 4.60 23.96 -4.52
N VAL A 403 4.90 22.68 -4.80
CA VAL A 403 4.32 21.54 -4.07
C VAL A 403 4.59 21.66 -2.57
N PHE A 404 5.85 21.86 -2.17
CA PHE A 404 6.20 21.92 -0.74
C PHE A 404 5.57 23.10 -0.01
N ILE A 405 5.46 24.29 -0.62
CA ILE A 405 4.79 25.43 0.00
C ILE A 405 3.30 25.13 0.19
N ILE A 406 2.65 24.49 -0.79
CA ILE A 406 1.26 24.06 -0.66
C ILE A 406 1.10 23.04 0.47
N LEU A 407 2.02 22.08 0.62
CA LEU A 407 2.00 21.12 1.73
C LEU A 407 2.07 21.80 3.11
N ILE A 408 2.93 22.81 3.27
CA ILE A 408 3.02 23.62 4.50
C ILE A 408 1.69 24.35 4.73
N GLY A 409 1.18 25.01 3.69
CA GLY A 409 -0.06 25.76 3.73
C GLY A 409 -1.26 24.91 4.12
N ALA A 410 -1.37 23.72 3.55
CA ALA A 410 -2.42 22.76 3.85
C ALA A 410 -2.31 22.21 5.28
N ALA A 411 -1.10 21.94 5.79
CA ALA A 411 -0.93 21.52 7.19
C ALA A 411 -1.43 22.61 8.17
N MET A 412 -1.15 23.88 7.89
CA MET A 412 -1.66 25.01 8.67
C MET A 412 -3.19 25.14 8.56
N LEU A 413 -3.74 25.00 7.35
CA LEU A 413 -5.18 25.02 7.12
C LEU A 413 -5.90 23.88 7.85
N THR A 414 -5.39 22.66 7.77
CA THR A 414 -5.94 21.49 8.48
C THR A 414 -5.88 21.69 9.99
N SER A 415 -4.81 22.31 10.50
CA SER A 415 -4.70 22.68 11.91
C SER A 415 -5.77 23.70 12.32
N ALA A 416 -5.95 24.79 11.55
CA ALA A 416 -6.99 25.78 11.80
C ALA A 416 -8.39 25.19 11.72
N PHE A 417 -8.65 24.37 10.70
CA PHE A 417 -9.92 23.67 10.49
C PHE A 417 -10.26 22.76 11.68
N ARG A 418 -9.28 22.02 12.19
CA ARG A 418 -9.42 21.21 13.42
C ARG A 418 -9.61 22.07 14.67
N GLY A 419 -8.87 23.16 14.79
CA GLY A 419 -8.97 24.09 15.93
C GLY A 419 -10.35 24.73 16.08
N PHE A 420 -11.07 24.94 14.97
CA PHE A 420 -12.45 25.43 14.97
C PHE A 420 -13.51 24.31 14.92
N GLY A 421 -13.13 23.03 15.11
CA GLY A 421 -14.07 21.91 15.18
C GLY A 421 -14.62 21.42 13.84
N GLY A 422 -13.97 21.78 12.72
CA GLY A 422 -14.42 21.39 11.38
C GLY A 422 -14.43 19.88 11.14
N GLU A 423 -13.50 19.13 11.74
CA GLU A 423 -13.44 17.67 11.59
C GLU A 423 -14.67 16.99 12.18
N GLU A 424 -15.10 17.39 13.38
CA GLU A 424 -16.28 16.82 14.03
C GLU A 424 -17.57 17.21 13.29
N LEU A 425 -17.62 18.42 12.69
CA LEU A 425 -18.74 18.84 11.85
C LEU A 425 -18.87 17.98 10.59
N VAL A 426 -17.77 17.75 9.85
CA VAL A 426 -17.79 16.92 8.63
C VAL A 426 -18.13 15.47 8.99
N LYS A 427 -17.55 14.95 10.07
CA LYS A 427 -17.86 13.62 10.59
C LYS A 427 -19.31 13.48 10.99
N GLY A 428 -19.88 14.43 11.74
CA GLY A 428 -21.30 14.45 12.11
C GLY A 428 -22.22 14.48 10.90
N PHE A 429 -21.90 15.30 9.90
CA PHE A 429 -22.66 15.37 8.65
C PHE A 429 -22.64 14.03 7.89
N LEU A 430 -21.46 13.48 7.59
CA LEU A 430 -21.32 12.24 6.83
C LEU A 430 -21.92 11.04 7.57
N THR A 431 -21.69 10.97 8.88
CA THR A 431 -22.18 9.85 9.68
C THR A 431 -23.69 9.91 9.97
N GLY A 432 -24.30 11.09 9.83
CA GLY A 432 -25.75 11.30 9.94
C GLY A 432 -26.54 10.91 8.69
N LEU A 433 -25.88 10.69 7.55
CA LEU A 433 -26.53 10.29 6.30
C LEU A 433 -27.12 8.88 6.38
N GLU A 434 -28.31 8.72 5.81
CA GLU A 434 -28.94 7.42 5.61
C GLU A 434 -28.32 6.74 4.37
N GLY A 435 -27.93 5.46 4.48
CA GLY A 435 -27.32 4.69 3.38
C GLY A 435 -25.91 4.13 3.63
N GLY A 436 -25.33 4.37 4.81
CA GLY A 436 -24.05 3.76 5.22
C GLY A 436 -22.86 4.22 4.38
N PHE A 437 -21.87 3.34 4.20
CA PHE A 437 -20.64 3.63 3.46
C PHE A 437 -20.89 4.20 2.06
N TRP A 438 -21.77 3.60 1.26
CA TRP A 438 -21.97 4.02 -0.13
C TRP A 438 -22.54 5.44 -0.25
N ALA A 439 -23.45 5.83 0.65
CA ALA A 439 -23.96 7.20 0.69
C ALA A 439 -22.85 8.20 1.04
N GLN A 440 -22.05 7.90 2.07
CA GLN A 440 -20.90 8.71 2.47
C GLN A 440 -19.88 8.82 1.33
N PHE A 441 -19.55 7.69 0.70
CA PHE A 441 -18.61 7.60 -0.40
C PHE A 441 -19.05 8.46 -1.60
N VAL A 442 -20.30 8.34 -2.05
CA VAL A 442 -20.82 9.12 -3.18
C VAL A 442 -20.81 10.62 -2.86
N VAL A 443 -21.21 11.02 -1.65
CA VAL A 443 -21.18 12.43 -1.23
C VAL A 443 -19.74 12.96 -1.19
N VAL A 444 -18.81 12.20 -0.62
CA VAL A 444 -17.38 12.59 -0.58
C VAL A 444 -16.81 12.69 -2.00
N MET A 445 -17.11 11.74 -2.88
CA MET A 445 -16.67 11.80 -4.27
C MET A 445 -17.28 13.01 -5.00
N ALA A 446 -18.55 13.33 -4.77
CA ALA A 446 -19.17 14.52 -5.35
C ALA A 446 -18.52 15.83 -4.84
N VAL A 447 -18.20 15.90 -3.55
CA VAL A 447 -17.50 17.07 -2.96
C VAL A 447 -16.10 17.21 -3.55
N ILE A 448 -15.32 16.12 -3.60
CA ILE A 448 -13.98 16.12 -4.22
C ILE A 448 -14.07 16.53 -5.69
N PHE A 449 -15.07 16.03 -6.42
CA PHE A 449 -15.29 16.37 -7.82
C PHE A 449 -15.56 17.86 -8.01
N LEU A 450 -16.43 18.45 -7.19
CA LEU A 450 -16.74 19.89 -7.25
C LEU A 450 -15.56 20.77 -6.80
N LEU A 451 -14.81 20.34 -5.78
CA LEU A 451 -13.64 21.07 -5.31
C LEU A 451 -12.52 21.08 -6.35
N GLY A 452 -12.36 20.01 -7.13
CA GLY A 452 -11.35 19.93 -8.20
C GLY A 452 -11.55 20.91 -9.35
N PHE A 453 -12.68 21.62 -9.40
CA PHE A 453 -12.88 22.74 -10.32
C PHE A 453 -12.07 23.97 -9.95
N PHE A 454 -11.75 24.13 -8.65
CA PHE A 454 -11.11 25.34 -8.12
C PHE A 454 -9.75 25.05 -7.50
N LEU A 455 -9.57 23.84 -6.95
CA LEU A 455 -8.36 23.40 -6.28
C LEU A 455 -7.59 22.45 -7.18
N ASP A 456 -6.27 22.60 -7.19
CA ASP A 456 -5.39 21.61 -7.82
C ASP A 456 -5.36 20.33 -6.94
N PHE A 457 -4.80 19.25 -7.49
CA PHE A 457 -4.91 17.94 -6.89
C PHE A 457 -4.12 17.84 -5.59
N ILE A 458 -3.03 18.60 -5.50
CA ILE A 458 -2.14 18.60 -4.33
C ILE A 458 -2.91 19.12 -3.13
N GLU A 459 -3.69 20.19 -3.31
CA GLU A 459 -4.52 20.79 -2.29
C GLU A 459 -5.60 19.82 -1.82
N ILE A 460 -6.31 19.16 -2.74
CA ILE A 460 -7.34 18.19 -2.36
C ILE A 460 -6.73 17.01 -1.61
N ALA A 461 -5.60 16.48 -2.11
CA ALA A 461 -4.91 15.36 -1.47
C ALA A 461 -4.51 15.69 -0.04
N VAL A 462 -4.11 16.93 0.26
CA VAL A 462 -3.52 17.28 1.57
C VAL A 462 -4.53 17.92 2.51
N VAL A 463 -5.57 18.57 1.97
CA VAL A 463 -6.63 19.21 2.77
C VAL A 463 -7.82 18.27 2.95
N VAL A 464 -8.36 17.72 1.86
CA VAL A 464 -9.64 17.00 1.90
C VAL A 464 -9.45 15.55 2.34
N VAL A 465 -8.46 14.85 1.80
CA VAL A 465 -8.27 13.40 2.06
C VAL A 465 -8.04 13.10 3.54
N PRO A 466 -7.20 13.83 4.30
CA PRO A 466 -7.01 13.56 5.73
C PRO A 466 -8.26 13.76 6.57
N ILE A 467 -9.24 14.52 6.08
CA ILE A 467 -10.52 14.75 6.75
C ILE A 467 -11.49 13.61 6.40
N VAL A 468 -11.66 13.28 5.12
CA VAL A 468 -12.71 12.36 4.67
C VAL A 468 -12.29 10.88 4.68
N ALA A 469 -11.02 10.58 4.41
CA ALA A 469 -10.56 9.20 4.28
C ALA A 469 -10.61 8.42 5.60
N PRO A 470 -10.21 8.98 6.77
CA PRO A 470 -10.33 8.25 8.03
C PRO A 470 -11.79 7.87 8.34
N ILE A 471 -12.74 8.75 8.01
CA ILE A 471 -14.17 8.53 8.22
C ILE A 471 -14.66 7.35 7.35
N LEU A 472 -14.29 7.34 6.06
CA LEU A 472 -14.68 6.28 5.13
C LEU A 472 -14.01 4.94 5.45
N LEU A 473 -12.72 4.96 5.81
CA LEU A 473 -11.95 3.76 6.14
C LEU A 473 -12.35 3.16 7.50
N ALA A 474 -12.80 3.99 8.45
CA ALA A 474 -13.28 3.52 9.75
C ALA A 474 -14.60 2.74 9.64
N GLU A 475 -15.42 3.02 8.63
CA GLU A 475 -16.76 2.44 8.48
C GLU A 475 -16.69 0.92 8.17
N PRO A 476 -17.19 0.04 9.06
CA PRO A 476 -17.00 -1.41 8.94
C PRO A 476 -17.96 -2.08 7.95
N SER A 477 -18.98 -1.36 7.47
CA SER A 477 -19.98 -1.89 6.53
C SER A 477 -19.44 -2.18 5.13
N ALA A 478 -18.31 -1.56 4.77
CA ALA A 478 -17.53 -1.92 3.60
C ALA A 478 -16.04 -1.83 3.99
N ASN A 479 -15.42 -2.97 4.34
CA ASN A 479 -14.00 -3.01 4.68
C ASN A 479 -13.16 -2.80 3.40
N ILE A 480 -13.07 -1.55 2.99
CA ILE A 480 -12.33 -1.13 1.80
C ILE A 480 -10.85 -0.98 2.10
N THR A 481 -10.03 -1.19 1.07
CA THR A 481 -8.59 -0.92 1.15
C THR A 481 -8.34 0.57 0.91
N ALA A 482 -7.29 1.10 1.55
CA ALA A 482 -6.83 2.44 1.25
C ALA A 482 -6.39 2.59 -0.22
N VAL A 483 -5.84 1.52 -0.81
CA VAL A 483 -5.49 1.46 -2.24
C VAL A 483 -6.69 1.73 -3.13
N TRP A 484 -7.79 1.04 -2.88
CA TRP A 484 -9.01 1.25 -3.65
C TRP A 484 -9.52 2.68 -3.50
N LEU A 485 -9.58 3.21 -2.27
CA LEU A 485 -10.03 4.59 -2.05
C LEU A 485 -9.15 5.62 -2.76
N GLY A 486 -7.83 5.45 -2.70
CA GLY A 486 -6.88 6.34 -3.37
C GLY A 486 -7.00 6.33 -4.89
N VAL A 487 -7.16 5.16 -5.50
CA VAL A 487 -7.40 5.03 -6.94
C VAL A 487 -8.71 5.70 -7.34
N MET A 488 -9.78 5.51 -6.56
CA MET A 488 -11.07 6.15 -6.81
C MET A 488 -10.99 7.68 -6.71
N ILE A 489 -10.30 8.20 -5.68
CA ILE A 489 -10.03 9.63 -5.55
C ILE A 489 -9.23 10.16 -6.75
N GLY A 490 -8.16 9.47 -7.14
CA GLY A 490 -7.34 9.85 -8.30
C GLY A 490 -8.12 9.90 -9.61
N MET A 491 -8.93 8.88 -9.92
CA MET A 491 -9.77 8.84 -11.12
C MET A 491 -10.87 9.93 -11.09
N ASN A 492 -11.44 10.20 -9.92
CA ASN A 492 -12.44 11.25 -9.75
C ASN A 492 -11.84 12.65 -9.97
N MET A 493 -10.66 12.91 -9.40
CA MET A 493 -9.94 14.17 -9.59
C MET A 493 -9.54 14.38 -11.05
N GLN A 494 -9.14 13.31 -11.74
CA GLN A 494 -8.89 13.34 -13.18
C GLN A 494 -10.10 13.81 -13.99
N THR A 495 -11.29 13.38 -13.59
CA THR A 495 -12.55 13.75 -14.24
C THR A 495 -12.89 15.21 -13.97
N SER A 496 -12.66 15.68 -12.74
CA SER A 496 -12.86 17.08 -12.36
C SER A 496 -12.02 18.04 -13.20
N PHE A 497 -10.75 17.70 -13.44
CA PHE A 497 -9.81 18.50 -14.25
C PHE A 497 -10.19 18.64 -15.72
N LEU A 498 -11.11 17.78 -16.20
CA LEU A 498 -11.60 17.77 -17.57
C LEU A 498 -12.99 18.45 -17.71
N THR A 499 -13.69 18.71 -16.61
CA THR A 499 -15.11 19.09 -16.64
C THR A 499 -15.32 20.61 -16.82
N PRO A 500 -16.07 21.05 -17.84
CA PRO A 500 -16.42 22.47 -18.01
C PRO A 500 -17.31 23.00 -16.85
N PRO A 501 -17.27 24.31 -16.53
CA PRO A 501 -16.54 25.38 -17.24
C PRO A 501 -15.10 25.59 -16.75
N PHE A 502 -14.65 24.90 -15.70
CA PHE A 502 -13.40 25.21 -15.00
C PHE A 502 -12.24 24.21 -15.21
N GLY A 503 -12.46 23.11 -15.95
CA GLY A 503 -11.43 22.09 -16.13
C GLY A 503 -10.07 22.66 -16.57
N PHE A 504 -9.06 22.55 -15.70
CA PHE A 504 -7.72 23.12 -15.91
C PHE A 504 -7.11 22.69 -17.25
N ALA A 505 -7.29 21.42 -17.63
CA ALA A 505 -6.81 20.90 -18.90
C ALA A 505 -7.39 21.69 -20.10
N LEU A 506 -8.66 22.12 -20.01
CA LEU A 506 -9.32 22.86 -21.07
C LEU A 506 -8.69 24.26 -21.24
N PHE A 507 -8.36 24.93 -20.15
CA PHE A 507 -7.71 26.25 -20.17
C PHE A 507 -6.26 26.16 -20.65
N TYR A 508 -5.53 25.13 -20.23
CA TYR A 508 -4.17 24.88 -20.72
C TYR A 508 -4.15 24.66 -22.22
N LEU A 509 -5.06 23.84 -22.75
CA LEU A 509 -5.19 23.65 -24.19
C LEU A 509 -5.62 24.95 -24.89
N ARG A 510 -6.58 25.69 -24.31
CA ARG A 510 -7.04 26.96 -24.87
C ARG A 510 -5.91 27.98 -24.98
N GLY A 511 -4.96 28.00 -24.05
CA GLY A 511 -3.79 28.88 -24.06
C GLY A 511 -2.86 28.68 -25.26
N VAL A 512 -2.83 27.48 -25.84
CA VAL A 512 -2.00 27.14 -27.02
C VAL A 512 -2.78 26.91 -28.31
N ALA A 513 -4.10 26.75 -28.22
CA ALA A 513 -4.94 26.46 -29.38
C ALA A 513 -5.03 27.68 -30.34
N PRO A 514 -4.99 27.44 -31.66
CA PRO A 514 -5.11 28.51 -32.64
C PRO A 514 -6.50 29.17 -32.60
N PRO A 515 -6.65 30.43 -33.07
CA PRO A 515 -7.93 31.16 -33.04
C PRO A 515 -9.08 30.44 -33.78
N SER A 516 -8.77 29.53 -34.70
CA SER A 516 -9.74 28.70 -35.41
C SER A 516 -10.47 27.69 -34.51
N VAL A 517 -9.93 27.39 -33.32
CA VAL A 517 -10.49 26.49 -32.32
C VAL A 517 -11.13 27.32 -31.19
N LYS A 518 -12.45 27.46 -31.24
CA LYS A 518 -13.26 28.09 -30.20
C LYS A 518 -13.35 27.24 -28.93
N THR A 519 -13.50 27.87 -27.77
CA THR A 519 -13.72 27.20 -26.47
C THR A 519 -14.86 26.18 -26.51
N LEU A 520 -15.94 26.49 -27.24
CA LEU A 520 -17.07 25.57 -27.39
C LEU A 520 -16.69 24.25 -28.09
N HIS A 521 -15.71 24.28 -29.01
CA HIS A 521 -15.22 23.04 -29.63
C HIS A 521 -14.50 22.16 -28.60
N ILE A 522 -13.70 22.76 -27.72
CA ILE A 522 -13.00 22.09 -26.62
C ILE A 522 -14.05 21.46 -25.69
N TYR A 523 -15.02 22.25 -25.22
CA TYR A 523 -16.05 21.78 -24.28
C TYR A 523 -16.88 20.64 -24.87
N ARG A 524 -17.33 20.77 -26.12
CA ARG A 524 -18.08 19.70 -26.79
C ARG A 524 -17.23 18.43 -26.99
N GLY A 525 -15.92 18.61 -27.22
CA GLY A 525 -14.97 17.52 -27.39
C GLY A 525 -14.80 16.66 -26.14
N VAL A 526 -14.68 17.28 -24.97
CA VAL A 526 -14.39 16.56 -23.73
C VAL A 526 -15.57 15.82 -23.11
N ILE A 527 -16.82 16.18 -23.43
CA ILE A 527 -18.02 15.52 -22.86
C ILE A 527 -17.98 14.00 -23.04
N ALA A 528 -17.59 13.50 -24.21
CA ALA A 528 -17.48 12.06 -24.45
C ALA A 528 -16.44 11.40 -23.54
N PHE A 529 -15.28 12.04 -23.35
CA PHE A 529 -14.22 11.52 -22.49
C PHE A 529 -14.57 11.60 -21.01
N ILE A 530 -15.32 12.62 -20.56
CA ILE A 530 -15.85 12.68 -19.19
C ILE A 530 -16.79 11.49 -18.94
N LEU A 531 -17.69 11.17 -19.88
CA LEU A 531 -18.57 10.01 -19.75
C LEU A 531 -17.77 8.70 -19.69
N LEU A 532 -16.69 8.57 -20.48
CA LEU A 532 -15.79 7.42 -20.42
C LEU A 532 -15.03 7.34 -19.10
N GLN A 533 -14.62 8.47 -18.53
CA GLN A 533 -13.98 8.53 -17.21
C GLN A 533 -14.95 8.12 -16.10
N LEU A 534 -16.19 8.61 -16.13
CA LEU A 534 -17.23 8.21 -15.19
C LEU A 534 -17.55 6.71 -15.32
N ALA A 535 -17.57 6.18 -16.55
CA ALA A 535 -17.72 4.74 -16.79
C ALA A 535 -16.51 3.96 -16.22
N GLY A 536 -15.28 4.42 -16.46
CA GLY A 536 -14.08 3.83 -15.88
C GLY A 536 -14.10 3.84 -14.36
N LEU A 537 -14.52 4.96 -13.74
CA LEU A 537 -14.70 5.10 -12.30
C LEU A 537 -15.75 4.12 -11.77
N ALA A 538 -16.88 3.97 -12.46
CA ALA A 538 -17.91 3.00 -12.09
C ALA A 538 -17.39 1.54 -12.19
N ILE A 539 -16.62 1.22 -13.23
CA ILE A 539 -16.00 -0.11 -13.40
C ILE A 539 -15.02 -0.39 -12.26
N ALA A 540 -14.08 0.52 -11.98
CA ALA A 540 -13.12 0.35 -10.88
C ALA A 540 -13.81 0.30 -9.50
N GLY A 541 -14.92 1.04 -9.35
CA GLY A 541 -15.71 1.07 -8.14
C GLY A 541 -16.49 -0.22 -7.89
N TYR A 542 -17.07 -0.82 -8.93
CA TYR A 542 -17.87 -2.05 -8.82
C TYR A 542 -17.00 -3.31 -8.77
N PHE A 543 -15.79 -3.28 -9.33
CA PHE A 543 -14.84 -4.40 -9.33
C PHE A 543 -13.56 -4.07 -8.54
N PRO A 544 -13.59 -4.10 -7.19
CA PRO A 544 -12.43 -3.84 -6.34
C PRO A 544 -11.21 -4.71 -6.67
N ALA A 545 -11.44 -5.91 -7.19
CA ALA A 545 -10.39 -6.82 -7.64
C ALA A 545 -9.47 -6.18 -8.70
N LEU A 546 -10.00 -5.31 -9.57
CA LEU A 546 -9.18 -4.58 -10.56
C LEU A 546 -8.08 -3.74 -9.90
N VAL A 547 -8.35 -3.21 -8.71
CA VAL A 547 -7.42 -2.37 -7.95
C VAL A 547 -6.59 -3.20 -6.98
N ASN A 548 -7.19 -4.15 -6.27
CA ASN A 548 -6.54 -4.84 -5.16
C ASN A 548 -5.76 -6.10 -5.55
N TYR A 549 -6.09 -6.73 -6.68
CA TYR A 549 -5.52 -8.04 -7.05
C TYR A 549 -3.99 -7.98 -7.22
N MET A 550 -3.50 -7.03 -8.02
CA MET A 550 -2.06 -6.91 -8.30
C MET A 550 -1.24 -6.59 -7.04
N PRO A 551 -1.60 -5.58 -6.22
CA PRO A 551 -0.93 -5.34 -4.94
C PRO A 551 -0.89 -6.57 -4.03
N LYS A 552 -2.02 -7.28 -3.86
CA LYS A 552 -2.09 -8.47 -2.99
C LYS A 552 -1.23 -9.61 -3.52
N ARG A 553 -1.29 -9.89 -4.83
CA ARG A 553 -0.55 -10.99 -5.44
C ARG A 553 0.96 -10.82 -5.28
N ILE A 554 1.45 -9.61 -5.53
CA ILE A 554 2.88 -9.35 -5.45
C ILE A 554 3.35 -9.37 -4.00
N TYR A 555 2.59 -8.76 -3.09
CA TYR A 555 2.89 -8.80 -1.67
C TYR A 555 3.02 -10.25 -1.14
N LEU A 556 2.08 -11.13 -1.52
CA LEU A 556 2.06 -12.54 -1.08
C LEU A 556 3.12 -13.43 -1.75
N THR A 557 3.68 -13.01 -2.89
CA THR A 557 4.74 -13.75 -3.59
C THR A 557 6.14 -13.19 -3.32
N SER A 558 6.24 -12.09 -2.56
CA SER A 558 7.50 -11.44 -2.22
C SER A 558 8.31 -12.22 -1.18
N GLU A 559 9.61 -11.94 -1.09
CA GLU A 559 10.50 -12.52 -0.06
C GLU A 559 10.07 -12.16 1.37
N ASN A 560 9.40 -11.01 1.53
CA ASN A 560 8.90 -10.47 2.79
C ASN A 560 7.42 -10.79 3.02
N ALA A 561 6.86 -11.75 2.27
CA ALA A 561 5.47 -12.14 2.40
C ALA A 561 5.17 -12.60 3.85
N PRO A 562 3.98 -12.26 4.38
CA PRO A 562 3.57 -12.75 5.69
C PRO A 562 3.46 -14.28 5.65
N PRO A 563 3.87 -14.97 6.73
CA PRO A 563 3.77 -16.42 6.77
C PRO A 563 2.31 -16.87 6.68
N PRO A 564 2.01 -18.04 6.09
CA PRO A 564 0.66 -18.59 5.94
C PRO A 564 -0.14 -18.62 7.24
N VAL A 565 0.49 -18.77 8.42
CA VAL A 565 -0.14 -18.72 9.75
C VAL A 565 -0.79 -17.36 10.10
N ASN A 566 -0.51 -16.29 9.35
CA ASN A 566 -1.05 -14.96 9.61
C ASN A 566 -2.59 -14.98 9.63
N PRO A 567 -3.25 -14.46 10.71
CA PRO A 567 -4.70 -14.43 10.83
C PRO A 567 -5.43 -13.80 9.64
N LYS A 568 -4.84 -12.77 9.00
CA LYS A 568 -5.44 -12.07 7.85
C LYS A 568 -5.57 -12.96 6.61
N LEU A 569 -4.77 -14.02 6.50
CA LEU A 569 -4.78 -14.93 5.35
C LEU A 569 -5.67 -16.15 5.57
N GLN A 570 -5.97 -16.48 6.83
CA GLN A 570 -6.53 -17.78 7.21
C GLN A 570 -7.82 -18.12 6.49
N VAL A 571 -8.77 -17.19 6.43
CA VAL A 571 -10.08 -17.47 5.81
C VAL A 571 -9.91 -17.88 4.35
N CYS A 572 -9.17 -17.08 3.57
CA CYS A 572 -8.92 -17.39 2.16
C CYS A 572 -8.04 -18.63 1.94
N LEU A 573 -7.09 -18.88 2.84
CA LEU A 573 -6.25 -20.06 2.79
C LEU A 573 -7.06 -21.32 3.11
N GLU A 574 -7.96 -21.25 4.08
CA GLU A 574 -8.91 -22.31 4.44
C GLU A 574 -9.84 -22.62 3.28
N ASP A 575 -10.39 -21.60 2.60
CA ASP A 575 -11.24 -21.80 1.42
C ASP A 575 -10.50 -22.58 0.32
N PHE A 576 -9.22 -22.27 0.09
CA PHE A 576 -8.36 -23.03 -0.83
C PHE A 576 -8.18 -24.48 -0.36
N ILE A 577 -7.75 -24.67 0.89
CA ILE A 577 -7.43 -25.98 1.45
C ILE A 577 -8.67 -26.88 1.56
N PHE A 578 -9.84 -26.33 1.86
CA PHE A 578 -11.08 -27.09 1.94
C PHE A 578 -11.47 -27.64 0.58
N ASN A 579 -11.23 -26.91 -0.51
CA ASN A 579 -11.40 -27.44 -1.86
C ASN A 579 -10.39 -28.57 -2.16
N VAL A 580 -9.14 -28.43 -1.70
CA VAL A 580 -8.12 -29.49 -1.82
C VAL A 580 -8.56 -30.75 -1.07
N TYR A 581 -9.13 -30.61 0.13
CA TYR A 581 -9.67 -31.77 0.86
C TYR A 581 -10.77 -32.47 0.07
N ASP A 582 -11.69 -31.73 -0.57
CA ASP A 582 -12.76 -32.35 -1.36
C ASP A 582 -12.22 -33.15 -2.57
N THR A 583 -11.10 -32.72 -3.17
CA THR A 583 -10.52 -33.38 -4.35
C THR A 583 -9.48 -34.45 -4.02
N GLU A 584 -8.74 -34.31 -2.92
CA GLU A 584 -7.57 -35.13 -2.60
C GLU A 584 -7.72 -35.97 -1.31
N THR A 585 -8.94 -36.16 -0.80
CA THR A 585 -9.19 -36.94 0.43
C THR A 585 -8.53 -38.33 0.40
N ASP A 586 -8.65 -39.06 -0.71
CA ASP A 586 -8.11 -40.42 -0.84
C ASP A 586 -6.58 -40.43 -0.86
N LEU A 587 -5.95 -39.42 -1.47
CA LEU A 587 -4.50 -39.24 -1.46
C LEU A 587 -4.00 -39.00 -0.04
N LEU A 588 -4.66 -38.11 0.72
CA LEU A 588 -4.28 -37.82 2.10
C LEU A 588 -4.45 -39.04 3.02
N ARG A 589 -5.54 -39.81 2.86
CA ARG A 589 -5.78 -41.04 3.62
C ARG A 589 -4.76 -42.12 3.30
N SER A 590 -4.47 -42.35 2.02
CA SER A 590 -3.45 -43.33 1.60
C SER A 590 -2.05 -42.93 2.05
N GLY A 591 -1.73 -41.63 2.08
CA GLY A 591 -0.49 -41.11 2.67
C GLY A 591 -0.33 -41.47 4.14
N VAL A 592 -1.40 -41.37 4.94
CA VAL A 592 -1.39 -41.79 6.36
C VAL A 592 -1.16 -43.29 6.49
N GLU A 593 -1.85 -44.11 5.69
CA GLU A 593 -1.69 -45.57 5.76
C GLU A 593 -0.28 -46.00 5.34
N THR A 594 0.31 -45.35 4.35
CA THR A 594 1.70 -45.56 3.95
C THR A 594 2.67 -45.16 5.07
N ALA A 595 2.44 -44.01 5.71
CA ALA A 595 3.27 -43.53 6.82
C ALA A 595 3.17 -44.43 8.07
N LYS A 596 2.01 -45.02 8.35
CA LYS A 596 1.83 -46.03 9.42
C LYS A 596 2.62 -47.31 9.16
N GLY A 597 2.90 -47.63 7.89
CA GLY A 597 3.69 -48.80 7.50
C GLY A 597 5.20 -48.64 7.71
N LEU A 598 5.68 -47.44 8.04
CA LEU A 598 7.11 -47.19 8.31
C LEU A 598 7.53 -47.81 9.65
N ASP A 599 8.69 -48.47 9.67
CA ASP A 599 9.26 -48.98 10.92
C ASP A 599 9.81 -47.82 11.77
N ILE A 600 9.17 -47.60 12.92
CA ILE A 600 9.52 -46.57 13.90
C ILE A 600 9.96 -47.15 15.25
N SER A 601 10.10 -48.48 15.35
CA SER A 601 10.32 -49.20 16.61
C SER A 601 11.61 -48.79 17.35
N TYR A 602 12.62 -48.35 16.61
CA TYR A 602 13.94 -47.95 17.11
C TYR A 602 14.05 -46.48 17.54
N ILE A 603 13.03 -45.66 17.27
CA ILE A 603 12.99 -44.24 17.68
C ILE A 603 12.52 -44.16 19.14
N PRO A 604 12.91 -43.15 19.94
CA PRO A 604 12.37 -42.99 21.30
C PRO A 604 10.83 -42.96 21.37
N GLU A 605 10.25 -43.65 22.37
CA GLU A 605 8.79 -43.81 22.57
C GLU A 605 8.00 -42.50 22.51
N LYS A 606 8.59 -41.41 23.01
CA LYS A 606 8.00 -40.06 22.94
C LYS A 606 7.70 -39.62 21.50
N HIS A 607 8.59 -39.90 20.55
CA HIS A 607 8.41 -39.51 19.15
C HIS A 607 7.46 -40.46 18.43
N GLN A 608 7.50 -41.75 18.75
CA GLN A 608 6.53 -42.72 18.24
C GLN A 608 5.10 -42.32 18.59
N LYS A 609 4.84 -42.05 19.88
CA LYS A 609 3.51 -41.65 20.36
C LYS A 609 3.00 -40.38 19.68
N ARG A 610 3.86 -39.35 19.57
CA ARG A 610 3.49 -38.09 18.90
C ARG A 610 3.22 -38.26 17.40
N LEU A 611 3.93 -39.17 16.72
CA LEU A 611 3.70 -39.46 15.31
C LEU A 611 2.38 -40.22 15.11
N THR A 612 2.06 -41.18 15.98
CA THR A 612 0.76 -41.88 15.96
C THR A 612 -0.40 -40.92 16.23
N GLU A 613 -0.28 -40.06 17.25
CA GLU A 613 -1.28 -39.01 17.54
C GLU A 613 -1.44 -38.05 16.35
N ALA A 614 -0.35 -37.71 15.65
CA ALA A 614 -0.40 -36.90 14.44
C ALA A 614 -1.20 -37.58 13.31
N HIS A 615 -1.02 -38.89 13.09
CA HIS A 615 -1.78 -39.64 12.09
C HIS A 615 -3.29 -39.64 12.39
N GLU A 616 -3.67 -39.82 13.66
CA GLU A 616 -5.07 -39.77 14.09
C GLU A 616 -5.68 -38.39 13.85
N ARG A 617 -4.92 -37.32 14.11
CA ARG A 617 -5.36 -35.93 13.90
C ARG A 617 -5.49 -35.57 12.42
N VAL A 618 -4.62 -36.09 11.56
CA VAL A 618 -4.79 -35.97 10.10
C VAL A 618 -6.16 -36.52 9.69
N LEU A 619 -6.49 -37.75 10.12
CA LEU A 619 -7.78 -38.37 9.80
C LEU A 619 -8.97 -37.65 10.43
N ALA A 620 -8.82 -37.07 11.62
CA ALA A 620 -9.86 -36.28 12.29
C ALA A 620 -10.17 -34.96 11.56
N THR A 621 -9.24 -34.45 10.74
CA THR A 621 -9.37 -33.15 10.04
C THR A 621 -10.66 -33.08 9.22
N PHE A 622 -11.01 -34.15 8.49
CA PHE A 622 -12.18 -34.15 7.61
C PHE A 622 -13.50 -33.91 8.35
N GLY A 623 -13.68 -34.53 9.52
CA GLY A 623 -14.85 -34.29 10.37
C GLY A 623 -14.86 -32.88 10.99
N LEU A 624 -13.69 -32.33 11.31
CA LEU A 624 -13.58 -30.95 11.79
C LEU A 624 -13.92 -29.92 10.71
N VAL A 625 -13.55 -30.17 9.45
CA VAL A 625 -13.92 -29.31 8.31
C VAL A 625 -15.42 -29.30 8.11
N GLU A 626 -16.08 -30.45 8.22
CA GLU A 626 -17.55 -30.54 8.16
C GLU A 626 -18.22 -29.74 9.30
N ASN A 627 -17.68 -29.82 10.51
CA ASN A 627 -18.14 -28.99 11.63
C ASN A 627 -17.99 -27.49 11.36
N VAL A 628 -16.88 -27.06 10.74
CA VAL A 628 -16.68 -25.65 10.33
C VAL A 628 -17.72 -25.25 9.28
N ARG A 629 -17.91 -26.06 8.23
CA ARG A 629 -18.90 -25.79 7.16
C ARG A 629 -20.32 -25.70 7.72
N ASN A 630 -20.68 -26.58 8.64
CA ASN A 630 -22.01 -26.57 9.27
C ASN A 630 -22.21 -25.31 10.13
N ALA A 631 -21.25 -24.98 10.99
CA ALA A 631 -21.32 -23.77 11.81
C ALA A 631 -21.34 -22.48 10.96
N GLU A 632 -20.56 -22.44 9.87
CA GLU A 632 -20.56 -21.33 8.91
C GLU A 632 -21.91 -21.20 8.20
N LYS A 633 -22.49 -22.32 7.74
CA LYS A 633 -23.80 -22.32 7.07
C LYS A 633 -24.93 -21.87 8.00
N GLU A 634 -24.94 -22.35 9.25
CA GLU A 634 -25.90 -21.93 10.27
C GLU A 634 -25.77 -20.42 10.54
N LEU A 635 -24.55 -19.92 10.74
CA LEU A 635 -24.31 -18.49 10.93
C LEU A 635 -24.72 -17.66 9.71
N ALA A 636 -24.33 -18.08 8.50
CA ALA A 636 -24.62 -17.37 7.25
C ALA A 636 -26.13 -17.26 6.99
N SER A 637 -26.89 -18.34 7.24
CA SER A 637 -28.35 -18.33 7.14
C SER A 637 -28.99 -17.33 8.11
N PHE A 638 -28.51 -17.26 9.35
CA PHE A 638 -29.03 -16.34 10.35
C PHE A 638 -28.65 -14.87 10.07
N ILE A 639 -27.49 -14.63 9.46
CA ILE A 639 -27.02 -13.29 9.09
C ILE A 639 -27.99 -12.58 8.14
N VAL A 640 -28.70 -13.30 7.26
CA VAL A 640 -29.62 -12.70 6.27
C VAL A 640 -30.73 -11.90 6.96
N GLU A 641 -31.33 -12.46 8.01
CA GLU A 641 -32.42 -11.82 8.78
C GLU A 641 -31.89 -10.88 9.86
N TYR A 642 -30.75 -11.22 10.48
CA TYR A 642 -30.14 -10.42 11.54
C TYR A 642 -29.57 -9.09 11.04
N ARG A 643 -29.03 -9.05 9.81
CA ARG A 643 -28.31 -7.90 9.26
C ARG A 643 -29.15 -6.61 9.17
N PRO A 644 -30.38 -6.61 8.64
CA PRO A 644 -31.25 -5.43 8.64
C PRO A 644 -31.56 -4.93 10.05
N LEU A 645 -31.82 -5.84 10.99
CA LEU A 645 -32.08 -5.53 12.39
C LEU A 645 -30.84 -4.88 13.04
N HIS A 646 -29.65 -5.48 12.86
CA HIS A 646 -28.38 -4.96 13.33
C HIS A 646 -28.13 -3.54 12.80
N LYS A 647 -28.24 -3.32 11.48
CA LYS A 647 -28.02 -2.01 10.87
C LYS A 647 -28.98 -0.96 11.45
N LYS A 648 -30.26 -1.29 11.60
CA LYS A 648 -31.26 -0.38 12.18
C LYS A 648 -30.91 -0.01 13.64
N VAL A 649 -30.59 -1.00 14.47
CA VAL A 649 -30.28 -0.76 15.89
C VAL A 649 -28.96 -0.01 16.05
N ARG A 650 -27.91 -0.38 15.31
CA ARG A 650 -26.63 0.37 15.34
C ARG A 650 -26.79 1.81 14.91
N PHE A 651 -27.62 2.07 13.89
CA PHE A 651 -27.93 3.43 13.48
C PHE A 651 -28.65 4.23 14.59
N LEU A 652 -29.63 3.62 15.28
CA LEU A 652 -30.30 4.24 16.43
C LEU A 652 -29.33 4.48 17.60
N GLN A 653 -28.49 3.49 17.95
CA GLN A 653 -27.47 3.61 18.99
C GLN A 653 -26.46 4.71 18.68
N LYS A 654 -26.05 4.84 17.41
CA LYS A 654 -25.17 5.92 16.95
C LYS A 654 -25.83 7.29 17.14
N LYS A 655 -27.11 7.43 16.79
CA LYS A 655 -27.89 8.67 17.05
C LYS A 655 -28.01 8.97 18.55
N ILE A 656 -28.28 7.96 19.38
CA ILE A 656 -28.32 8.10 20.83
C ILE A 656 -26.95 8.59 21.36
N LYS A 657 -25.85 8.00 20.87
CA LYS A 657 -24.49 8.41 21.26
C LYS A 657 -24.21 9.88 20.92
N PHE A 658 -24.63 10.35 19.74
CA PHE A 658 -24.49 11.78 19.40
C PHE A 658 -25.29 12.67 20.35
N VAL A 659 -26.54 12.32 20.64
CA VAL A 659 -27.36 13.06 21.61
C VAL A 659 -26.71 13.06 23.01
N GLU A 660 -26.09 11.96 23.43
CA GLU A 660 -25.36 11.90 24.70
C GLU A 660 -24.09 12.76 24.72
N ILE A 661 -23.37 12.85 23.61
CA ILE A 661 -22.22 13.75 23.46
C ILE A 661 -22.70 15.20 23.58
N ASP A 662 -23.76 15.57 22.86
CA ASP A 662 -24.34 16.92 22.91
C ASP A 662 -24.78 17.29 24.34
N ILE A 663 -25.45 16.37 25.04
CA ILE A 663 -25.84 16.57 26.45
C ILE A 663 -24.61 16.81 27.32
N LYS A 664 -23.57 15.97 27.20
CA LYS A 664 -22.34 16.10 28.00
C LYS A 664 -21.60 17.40 27.72
N ASP A 665 -21.56 17.85 26.48
CA ASP A 665 -20.90 19.11 26.13
C ASP A 665 -21.69 20.32 26.61
N MET A 666 -23.03 20.27 26.59
CA MET A 666 -23.88 21.28 27.24
C MET A 666 -23.68 21.30 28.76
N GLU A 667 -23.58 20.14 29.42
CA GLU A 667 -23.29 20.03 30.85
C GLU A 667 -21.90 20.59 31.21
N ARG A 668 -20.88 20.30 30.39
CA ARG A 668 -19.54 20.90 30.54
C ARG A 668 -19.59 22.42 30.39
N THR A 669 -20.39 22.92 29.45
CA THR A 669 -20.58 24.36 29.23
C THR A 669 -21.21 25.03 30.45
N ILE A 670 -22.25 24.41 31.04
CA ILE A 670 -22.84 24.88 32.31
C ILE A 670 -21.77 24.96 33.40
N ARG A 671 -20.98 23.90 33.61
CA ARG A 671 -19.92 23.89 34.63
C ARG A 671 -18.86 24.99 34.40
N ARG A 672 -18.50 25.27 33.14
CA ARG A 672 -17.57 26.36 32.80
C ARG A 672 -18.15 27.74 33.14
N LEU A 673 -19.42 27.98 32.79
CA LEU A 673 -20.13 29.23 33.08
C LEU A 673 -20.36 29.45 34.58
N GLU A 674 -20.66 28.38 35.33
CA GLU A 674 -20.82 28.46 36.79
C GLU A 674 -19.49 28.78 37.49
N ASN A 675 -18.36 28.29 36.96
CA ASN A 675 -17.03 28.54 37.51
C ASN A 675 -16.46 29.93 37.15
N SER A 676 -16.90 30.56 36.05
CA SER A 676 -16.41 31.88 35.62
C SER A 676 -17.04 33.05 36.38
N GLY A 677 -18.08 32.81 37.20
CA GLY A 677 -18.73 33.84 38.01
C GLY A 677 -19.59 34.85 37.22
N GLU A 678 -19.83 34.61 35.92
CA GLU A 678 -20.70 35.45 35.10
C GLU A 678 -22.19 35.22 35.46
N THR A 679 -22.89 36.29 35.84
CA THR A 679 -24.34 36.29 36.12
C THR A 679 -25.15 35.98 34.86
N THR A 680 -25.38 34.69 34.59
CA THR A 680 -26.05 34.19 33.37
C THR A 680 -27.18 33.21 33.67
N GLY A 681 -28.01 33.50 34.68
CA GLY A 681 -29.14 32.63 35.07
C GLY A 681 -30.10 32.27 33.91
N THR A 682 -30.33 33.19 32.98
CA THR A 682 -31.16 32.99 31.78
C THR A 682 -30.50 32.14 30.68
N ILE A 683 -29.18 32.19 30.53
CA ILE A 683 -28.46 31.35 29.56
C ILE A 683 -28.39 29.91 30.10
N VAL A 684 -28.06 29.76 31.39
CA VAL A 684 -28.03 28.45 32.05
C VAL A 684 -29.42 27.79 32.04
N SER A 685 -30.51 28.54 32.26
CA SER A 685 -31.87 27.99 32.16
C SER A 685 -32.19 27.49 30.75
N LYS A 686 -31.83 28.26 29.71
CA LYS A 686 -32.04 27.88 28.31
C LYS A 686 -31.22 26.65 27.91
N ILE A 687 -29.99 26.51 28.41
CA ILE A 687 -29.19 25.30 28.19
C ILE A 687 -29.84 24.10 28.90
N LYS A 688 -30.35 24.27 30.12
CA LYS A 688 -31.08 23.21 30.84
C LYS A 688 -32.37 22.77 30.11
N GLU A 689 -33.11 23.70 29.53
CA GLU A 689 -34.27 23.39 28.67
C GLU A 689 -33.86 22.58 27.43
N ASN A 690 -32.76 22.96 26.77
CA ASN A 690 -32.22 22.20 25.64
C ASN A 690 -31.78 20.78 26.05
N ILE A 691 -31.13 20.64 27.21
CA ILE A 691 -30.77 19.33 27.76
C ILE A 691 -32.03 18.48 27.99
N ALA A 692 -33.10 19.05 28.55
CA ALA A 692 -34.36 18.33 28.74
C ALA A 692 -34.99 17.90 27.40
N SER A 693 -34.95 18.75 26.38
CA SER A 693 -35.39 18.41 25.02
C SER A 693 -34.55 17.27 24.42
N LEU A 694 -33.22 17.32 24.56
CA LEU A 694 -32.31 16.27 24.10
C LEU A 694 -32.53 14.95 24.86
N GLN A 695 -32.78 15.00 26.17
CA GLN A 695 -33.15 13.82 26.97
C GLN A 695 -34.46 13.21 26.47
N SER A 696 -35.48 14.02 26.15
CA SER A 696 -36.72 13.53 25.56
C SER A 696 -36.49 12.85 24.20
N ARG A 697 -35.66 13.45 23.34
CA ARG A 697 -35.28 12.87 22.05
C ARG A 697 -34.50 11.56 22.21
N LYS A 698 -33.62 11.47 23.21
CA LYS A 698 -32.92 10.22 23.56
C LYS A 698 -33.92 9.12 23.90
N SER A 699 -34.87 9.39 24.80
CA SER A 699 -35.92 8.42 25.18
C SER A 699 -36.79 8.00 23.99
N GLU A 700 -37.10 8.92 23.06
CA GLU A 700 -37.81 8.62 21.82
C GLU A 700 -37.00 7.71 20.87
N LEU A 701 -35.67 7.88 20.82
CA LEU A 701 -34.81 7.02 20.01
C LEU A 701 -34.65 5.63 20.65
N GLU A 702 -34.59 5.55 21.97
CA GLU A 702 -34.53 4.29 22.72
C GLU A 702 -35.79 3.45 22.52
N SER A 703 -36.98 4.08 22.50
CA SER A 703 -38.24 3.37 22.27
C SER A 703 -38.40 2.82 20.84
N LYS A 704 -37.60 3.32 19.88
CA LYS A 704 -37.56 2.81 18.50
C LYS A 704 -36.70 1.55 18.34
N ILE A 705 -35.95 1.16 19.38
CA ILE A 705 -35.16 -0.08 19.37
C ILE A 705 -36.11 -1.27 19.55
N PRO A 706 -36.13 -2.25 18.62
CA PRO A 706 -37.00 -3.42 18.72
C PRO A 706 -36.73 -4.25 19.99
N GLU A 707 -37.79 -4.73 20.65
CA GLU A 707 -37.67 -5.52 21.88
C GLU A 707 -36.93 -6.85 21.69
N ASN A 708 -37.03 -7.45 20.50
CA ASN A 708 -36.34 -8.70 20.14
C ASN A 708 -34.82 -8.53 19.94
N TRP A 709 -34.29 -7.31 19.87
CA TRP A 709 -32.87 -7.04 19.61
C TRP A 709 -31.91 -7.81 20.52
N LYS A 710 -32.20 -7.82 21.84
CA LYS A 710 -31.31 -8.47 22.82
C LYS A 710 -31.22 -9.98 22.57
N ALA A 711 -32.36 -10.63 22.37
CA ALA A 711 -32.44 -12.07 22.12
C ALA A 711 -31.76 -12.44 20.78
N GLU A 712 -32.04 -11.69 19.71
CA GLU A 712 -31.44 -11.94 18.39
C GLU A 712 -29.92 -11.70 18.39
N ARG A 713 -29.43 -10.67 19.12
CA ARG A 713 -27.99 -10.43 19.28
C ARG A 713 -27.30 -11.55 20.05
N GLU A 714 -27.92 -12.05 21.12
CA GLU A 714 -27.37 -13.16 21.89
C GLU A 714 -27.28 -14.44 21.03
N LYS A 715 -28.32 -14.72 20.24
CA LYS A 715 -28.32 -15.82 19.26
C LYS A 715 -27.21 -15.66 18.22
N TYR A 716 -27.03 -14.45 17.66
CA TYR A 716 -25.91 -14.15 16.76
C TYR A 716 -24.56 -14.47 17.41
N LEU A 717 -24.32 -13.96 18.62
CA LEU A 717 -23.06 -14.15 19.34
C LEU A 717 -22.78 -15.63 19.60
N ASN A 718 -23.80 -16.42 19.95
CA ASN A 718 -23.65 -17.86 20.16
C ASN A 718 -23.23 -18.58 18.87
N LEU A 719 -23.87 -18.28 17.74
CA LEU A 719 -23.53 -18.86 16.43
C LEU A 719 -22.14 -18.41 15.96
N ALA A 720 -21.81 -17.11 16.10
CA ALA A 720 -20.50 -16.57 15.73
C ALA A 720 -19.38 -17.16 16.60
N ASN A 721 -19.61 -17.35 17.90
CA ASN A 721 -18.67 -18.01 18.79
C ASN A 721 -18.52 -19.50 18.48
N ALA A 722 -19.60 -20.18 18.08
CA ALA A 722 -19.55 -21.58 17.67
C ALA A 722 -18.70 -21.76 16.39
N GLU A 723 -18.90 -20.91 15.39
CA GLU A 723 -18.11 -20.88 14.15
C GLU A 723 -16.63 -20.60 14.42
N SER A 724 -16.35 -19.55 15.20
CA SER A 724 -14.98 -19.17 15.58
C SER A 724 -14.28 -20.29 16.37
N LYS A 725 -15.01 -20.94 17.28
CA LYS A 725 -14.52 -22.09 18.05
C LYS A 725 -14.24 -23.29 17.13
N ALA A 726 -15.12 -23.59 16.18
CA ALA A 726 -14.93 -24.67 15.22
C ALA A 726 -13.66 -24.44 14.39
N ARG A 727 -13.47 -23.22 13.85
CA ARG A 727 -12.23 -22.87 13.14
C ARG A 727 -11.01 -22.97 14.03
N LYS A 728 -11.07 -22.49 15.28
CA LYS A 728 -9.95 -22.59 16.22
C LYS A 728 -9.55 -24.04 16.48
N ILE A 729 -10.52 -24.93 16.67
CA ILE A 729 -10.28 -26.37 16.88
C ILE A 729 -9.65 -26.98 15.63
N TYR A 730 -10.20 -26.70 14.44
CA TYR A 730 -9.62 -27.13 13.17
C TYR A 730 -8.15 -26.68 13.03
N ARG A 731 -7.88 -25.38 13.25
CA ARG A 731 -6.55 -24.78 13.16
C ARG A 731 -5.54 -25.44 14.11
N LEU A 732 -5.94 -25.65 15.37
CA LEU A 732 -5.11 -26.36 16.34
C LEU A 732 -4.86 -27.81 15.93
N ASN A 733 -5.88 -28.50 15.43
CA ASN A 733 -5.74 -29.88 14.98
C ASN A 733 -4.73 -30.01 13.84
N VAL A 734 -4.81 -29.16 12.81
CA VAL A 734 -3.88 -29.24 11.66
C VAL A 734 -2.46 -28.84 12.02
N ASP A 735 -2.29 -27.82 12.87
CA ASP A 735 -0.97 -27.40 13.36
C ASP A 735 -0.33 -28.55 14.17
N GLU A 736 -1.08 -29.11 15.11
CA GLU A 736 -0.56 -30.19 15.97
C GLU A 736 -0.50 -31.56 15.26
N ALA A 737 -1.13 -31.73 14.10
CA ALA A 737 -0.99 -32.90 13.23
C ALA A 737 0.32 -32.86 12.43
N TYR A 738 0.76 -31.67 12.02
CA TYR A 738 1.92 -31.51 11.14
C TYR A 738 3.22 -31.20 11.91
N GLU A 739 3.15 -30.47 13.03
CA GLU A 739 4.32 -30.11 13.84
C GLU A 739 5.18 -31.31 14.29
N PRO A 740 4.63 -32.45 14.77
CA PRO A 740 5.43 -33.60 15.17
C PRO A 740 6.28 -34.18 14.02
N LEU A 741 5.73 -34.20 12.80
CA LEU A 741 6.42 -34.65 11.60
C LEU A 741 7.61 -33.74 11.26
N MET A 742 7.40 -32.41 11.29
CA MET A 742 8.46 -31.44 11.06
C MET A 742 9.57 -31.53 12.11
N GLU A 743 9.22 -31.65 13.39
CA GLU A 743 10.21 -31.77 14.47
C GLU A 743 11.05 -33.04 14.34
N LEU A 744 10.42 -34.18 14.07
CA LEU A 744 11.10 -35.46 13.91
C LEU A 744 12.08 -35.41 12.71
N ARG A 745 11.61 -34.93 11.55
CA ARG A 745 12.48 -34.73 10.37
C ARG A 745 13.66 -33.82 10.70
N LYS A 746 13.42 -32.70 11.40
CA LYS A 746 14.48 -31.77 11.79
C LYS A 746 15.53 -32.41 12.70
N PHE A 747 15.14 -33.32 13.60
CA PHE A 747 16.10 -34.03 14.45
C PHE A 747 16.95 -35.03 13.67
N ILE A 748 16.35 -35.72 12.70
CA ILE A 748 17.03 -36.69 11.83
C ILE A 748 18.00 -35.98 10.88
N VAL A 749 17.58 -34.91 10.19
CA VAL A 749 18.42 -34.14 9.27
C VAL A 749 19.65 -33.52 9.97
N HIS A 750 19.51 -33.14 11.25
CA HIS A 750 20.62 -32.60 12.03
C HIS A 750 21.57 -33.68 12.60
N HIS A 751 21.44 -34.96 12.24
CA HIS A 751 22.31 -36.00 12.80
C HIS A 751 23.79 -35.75 12.51
N ASP A 752 24.17 -35.37 11.28
CA ASP A 752 25.56 -35.11 10.90
C ASP A 752 26.16 -33.98 11.73
N SER A 753 25.38 -32.92 11.93
CA SER A 753 25.77 -31.78 12.76
C SER A 753 25.92 -32.15 14.24
N LEU A 754 25.15 -33.14 14.73
CA LEU A 754 25.30 -33.66 16.08
C LEU A 754 26.54 -34.55 16.17
N ALA A 755 26.72 -35.49 15.24
CA ALA A 755 27.84 -36.42 15.17
C ALA A 755 29.18 -35.67 15.06
N ALA A 756 29.25 -34.56 14.31
CA ALA A 756 30.44 -33.73 14.19
C ALA A 756 30.93 -33.12 15.52
N LEU A 757 30.10 -33.10 16.58
CA LEU A 757 30.47 -32.60 17.91
C LEU A 757 31.05 -33.68 18.82
N GLU A 758 31.22 -34.92 18.35
CA GLU A 758 31.74 -36.03 19.13
C GLU A 758 33.12 -35.73 19.71
N ASP A 759 34.07 -35.33 18.86
CA ASP A 759 35.44 -35.00 19.29
C ASP A 759 35.48 -33.83 20.28
N ASP A 760 34.66 -32.80 20.04
CA ASP A 760 34.54 -31.64 20.93
C ASP A 760 34.02 -32.05 22.32
N LEU A 761 33.05 -32.97 22.37
CA LEU A 761 32.44 -33.47 23.59
C LEU A 761 33.38 -34.42 24.36
N LEU A 762 34.07 -35.31 23.66
CA LEU A 762 35.07 -36.21 24.26
C LEU A 762 36.26 -35.39 24.79
N GLY A 763 36.67 -34.35 24.07
CA GLY A 763 37.68 -33.38 24.49
C GLY A 763 37.36 -32.65 25.79
N LEU A 764 36.07 -32.55 26.18
CA LEU A 764 35.71 -31.94 27.46
C LEU A 764 36.19 -32.75 28.67
N LYS A 765 36.43 -34.07 28.53
CA LYS A 765 36.97 -34.90 29.63
C LYS A 765 38.35 -34.40 30.06
N SER A 766 39.25 -34.18 29.10
CA SER A 766 40.61 -33.68 29.37
C SER A 766 40.59 -32.22 29.85
N ILE A 767 39.71 -31.39 29.30
CA ILE A 767 39.54 -29.99 29.70
C ILE A 767 39.07 -29.87 31.16
N ILE A 768 38.10 -30.69 31.58
CA ILE A 768 37.61 -30.69 32.97
C ILE A 768 38.68 -31.23 33.94
N ALA A 769 39.47 -32.22 33.51
CA ALA A 769 40.50 -32.84 34.33
C ALA A 769 41.76 -31.98 34.51
N ASN A 770 42.20 -31.27 33.47
CA ASN A 770 43.55 -30.69 33.42
C ASN A 770 43.60 -29.16 33.35
N ASP A 771 42.60 -28.48 32.77
CA ASP A 771 42.67 -27.03 32.57
C ASP A 771 42.33 -26.24 33.86
N PRO A 772 42.83 -24.98 33.99
CA PRO A 772 42.36 -24.06 35.01
C PRO A 772 40.86 -23.76 34.86
N GLU A 773 40.13 -23.66 35.97
CA GLU A 773 38.65 -23.60 36.02
C GLU A 773 38.06 -22.49 35.13
N LYS A 774 38.66 -21.29 35.12
CA LYS A 774 38.22 -20.18 34.26
C LYS A 774 38.37 -20.50 32.77
N ILE A 775 39.42 -21.22 32.38
CA ILE A 775 39.71 -21.59 30.99
C ILE A 775 38.79 -22.75 30.59
N ALA A 776 38.68 -23.78 31.44
CA ALA A 776 37.79 -24.91 31.24
C ALA A 776 36.33 -24.45 31.04
N MET A 777 35.84 -23.55 31.90
CA MET A 777 34.50 -22.98 31.78
C MET A 777 34.27 -22.23 30.46
N LYS A 778 35.30 -21.53 29.95
CA LYS A 778 35.21 -20.79 28.67
C LYS A 778 35.12 -21.77 27.50
N LYS A 779 35.94 -22.83 27.50
CA LYS A 779 35.92 -23.88 26.47
C LYS A 779 34.62 -24.68 26.48
N ILE A 780 34.13 -25.09 27.66
CA ILE A 780 32.83 -25.77 27.80
C ILE A 780 31.68 -24.89 27.29
N LYS A 781 31.75 -23.56 27.50
CA LYS A 781 30.74 -22.62 27.00
C LYS A 781 30.71 -22.53 25.46
N VAL A 782 31.84 -22.78 24.79
CA VAL A 782 31.90 -22.85 23.31
C VAL A 782 31.13 -24.08 22.83
N VAL A 783 31.41 -25.26 23.40
CA VAL A 783 30.69 -26.50 23.08
C VAL A 783 29.19 -26.40 23.43
N GLU A 784 28.84 -25.77 24.55
CA GLU A 784 27.43 -25.46 24.91
C GLU A 784 26.73 -24.59 23.84
N LYS A 785 27.47 -23.66 23.24
CA LYS A 785 26.95 -22.80 22.17
C LYS A 785 26.77 -23.59 20.87
N LEU A 786 27.73 -24.45 20.51
CA LEU A 786 27.66 -25.32 19.33
C LEU A 786 26.48 -26.30 19.44
N LEU A 787 26.35 -26.99 20.59
CA LEU A 787 25.17 -27.81 20.89
C LEU A 787 23.88 -27.01 20.76
N GLY A 788 23.87 -25.76 21.23
CA GLY A 788 22.72 -24.87 21.12
C GLY A 788 22.23 -24.61 19.70
N ASN A 789 23.05 -24.87 18.68
CA ASN A 789 22.69 -24.72 17.27
C ASN A 789 22.13 -26.02 16.66
N VAL A 790 22.23 -27.16 17.36
CA VAL A 790 21.74 -28.47 16.88
C VAL A 790 20.33 -28.74 17.43
N ALA A 791 19.39 -29.06 16.54
CA ALA A 791 18.01 -29.35 16.92
C ALA A 791 17.90 -30.59 17.83
N GLY A 792 17.14 -30.48 18.92
CA GLY A 792 16.90 -31.58 19.85
C GLY A 792 18.05 -31.88 20.84
N SER A 793 19.15 -31.13 20.82
CA SER A 793 20.30 -31.32 21.73
C SER A 793 20.10 -30.74 23.15
N SER A 794 18.93 -30.18 23.46
CA SER A 794 18.70 -29.37 24.66
C SER A 794 18.96 -30.11 25.97
N LYS A 795 18.65 -31.42 26.02
CA LYS A 795 18.94 -32.28 27.17
C LYS A 795 20.45 -32.47 27.36
N ILE A 796 21.19 -32.71 26.27
CA ILE A 796 22.65 -32.83 26.27
C ILE A 796 23.26 -31.51 26.75
N LYS A 797 22.88 -30.39 26.10
CA LYS A 797 23.30 -29.04 26.47
C LYS A 797 23.04 -28.72 27.95
N SER A 798 21.87 -29.12 28.48
CA SER A 798 21.53 -28.92 29.89
C SER A 798 22.52 -29.63 30.83
N LYS A 799 22.92 -30.87 30.51
CA LYS A 799 23.93 -31.62 31.27
C LYS A 799 25.31 -30.98 31.16
N ILE A 800 25.74 -30.57 29.96
CA ILE A 800 27.01 -29.84 29.76
C ILE A 800 27.02 -28.49 30.49
N SER A 801 25.89 -27.77 30.51
CA SER A 801 25.74 -26.52 31.27
C SER A 801 25.82 -26.75 32.78
N LYS A 802 25.28 -27.86 33.29
CA LYS A 802 25.43 -28.28 34.70
C LYS A 802 26.88 -28.62 35.04
N ALA A 803 27.60 -29.31 34.15
CA ALA A 803 29.05 -29.56 34.29
C ALA A 803 29.84 -28.24 34.41
N ARG A 804 29.56 -27.26 33.55
CA ARG A 804 30.16 -25.92 33.62
C ARG A 804 29.83 -25.19 34.93
N ARG A 805 28.59 -25.29 35.43
CA ARG A 805 28.16 -24.64 36.68
C ARG A 805 28.80 -25.27 37.91
N ALA A 806 29.04 -26.58 37.90
CA ALA A 806 29.74 -27.30 38.98
C ALA A 806 31.16 -26.73 39.20
N LEU A 807 31.87 -26.43 38.11
CA LEU A 807 33.19 -25.77 38.14
C LEU A 807 33.16 -24.32 38.65
N LYS A 808 32.01 -23.63 38.59
CA LYS A 808 31.88 -22.22 39.02
C LYS A 808 31.66 -22.07 40.53
N ARG A 809 30.90 -22.99 41.14
CA ARG A 809 30.31 -22.78 42.47
C ARG A 809 31.15 -23.34 43.62
N ASN A 810 31.81 -24.48 43.41
CA ASN A 810 32.63 -25.19 44.43
C ASN A 810 33.89 -25.87 43.84
N SER A 811 34.25 -25.62 42.57
CA SER A 811 35.35 -26.31 41.86
C SER A 811 35.30 -27.84 41.91
N ASP A 812 34.09 -28.39 41.99
CA ASP A 812 33.84 -29.83 42.14
C ASP A 812 33.99 -30.53 40.77
N ARG A 813 35.22 -30.94 40.45
CA ARG A 813 35.58 -31.59 39.18
C ARG A 813 34.91 -32.96 39.02
N GLU A 814 34.64 -33.65 40.12
CA GLU A 814 34.00 -34.96 40.14
C GLU A 814 32.52 -34.86 39.75
N LYS A 815 31.79 -33.89 40.34
CA LYS A 815 30.43 -33.57 39.88
C LYS A 815 30.40 -33.06 38.44
N ALA A 816 31.39 -32.28 38.02
CA ALA A 816 31.47 -31.80 36.64
C ALA A 816 31.66 -32.96 35.63
N ALA A 817 32.55 -33.91 35.95
CA ALA A 817 32.76 -35.13 35.17
C ALA A 817 31.51 -36.01 35.13
N GLY A 818 30.82 -36.20 36.26
CA GLY A 818 29.57 -36.99 36.30
C GLY A 818 28.44 -36.38 35.45
N PHE A 819 28.32 -35.05 35.41
CA PHE A 819 27.38 -34.39 34.49
C PHE A 819 27.81 -34.47 33.02
N LEU A 820 29.11 -34.47 32.73
CA LEU A 820 29.61 -34.68 31.37
C LEU A 820 29.30 -36.10 30.90
N GLU A 821 29.51 -37.12 31.74
CA GLU A 821 29.25 -38.52 31.40
C GLU A 821 27.77 -38.77 31.12
N GLN A 822 26.87 -38.23 31.96
CA GLN A 822 25.43 -38.23 31.68
C GLN A 822 25.07 -37.49 30.37
N GLY A 823 25.85 -36.48 29.99
CA GLY A 823 25.68 -35.77 28.72
C GLY A 823 26.14 -36.59 27.52
N LEU A 824 27.27 -37.30 27.65
CA LEU A 824 27.83 -38.19 26.63
C LEU A 824 26.94 -39.42 26.41
N GLU A 825 26.38 -39.99 27.47
CA GLU A 825 25.43 -41.11 27.36
C GLU A 825 24.20 -40.70 26.53
N LEU A 826 23.60 -39.54 26.84
CA LEU A 826 22.49 -38.99 26.06
C LEU A 826 22.91 -38.65 24.62
N PHE A 827 24.14 -38.20 24.42
CA PHE A 827 24.68 -37.89 23.09
C PHE A 827 24.77 -39.15 22.22
N PHE A 828 25.39 -40.22 22.71
CA PHE A 828 25.51 -41.47 21.96
C PHE A 828 24.15 -42.11 21.68
N GLN A 829 23.23 -42.05 22.64
CA GLN A 829 21.85 -42.50 22.42
C GLN A 829 21.20 -41.71 21.27
N GLU A 830 21.30 -40.38 21.27
CA GLU A 830 20.73 -39.52 20.23
C GLU A 830 21.38 -39.72 18.85
N VAL A 831 22.70 -39.89 18.78
CA VAL A 831 23.41 -40.13 17.51
C VAL A 831 23.01 -41.49 16.92
N ALA A 832 22.91 -42.54 17.73
CA ALA A 832 22.62 -43.89 17.27
C ALA A 832 21.24 -44.00 16.57
N TRP A 833 20.16 -43.56 17.24
CA TRP A 833 18.83 -43.68 16.63
C TRP A 833 18.64 -42.71 15.46
N ARG A 834 19.24 -41.50 15.51
CA ARG A 834 19.14 -40.52 14.41
C ARG A 834 19.88 -40.97 13.16
N GLY A 835 21.03 -41.63 13.30
CA GLY A 835 21.76 -42.21 12.18
C GLY A 835 20.91 -43.27 11.47
N GLN A 836 20.38 -44.24 12.22
CA GLN A 836 19.50 -45.27 11.66
C GLN A 836 18.23 -44.67 11.00
N ALA A 837 17.62 -43.67 11.63
CA ALA A 837 16.46 -42.97 11.08
C ALA A 837 16.78 -42.16 9.82
N SER A 838 18.01 -41.65 9.69
CA SER A 838 18.48 -40.95 8.49
C SER A 838 18.46 -41.88 7.27
N ASP A 839 18.94 -43.11 7.45
CA ASP A 839 19.05 -44.09 6.37
C ASP A 839 17.70 -44.74 6.01
N GLN A 840 16.88 -45.09 7.01
CA GLN A 840 15.73 -45.96 6.82
C GLN A 840 14.38 -45.23 6.81
N LEU A 841 14.27 -44.07 7.47
CA LEU A 841 12.98 -43.41 7.72
C LEU A 841 12.83 -42.08 7.01
N LEU A 842 13.92 -41.35 6.80
CA LEU A 842 13.89 -39.99 6.28
C LEU A 842 13.20 -39.90 4.91
N ALA A 843 13.44 -40.87 4.02
CA ALA A 843 12.80 -40.91 2.70
C ALA A 843 11.26 -41.00 2.80
N GLY A 844 10.75 -41.93 3.59
CA GLY A 844 9.30 -42.09 3.81
C GLY A 844 8.66 -40.89 4.50
N LEU A 845 9.35 -40.28 5.48
CA LEU A 845 8.87 -39.05 6.11
C LEU A 845 8.87 -37.85 5.16
N ASN A 846 9.80 -37.79 4.20
CA ASN A 846 9.81 -36.73 3.19
C ASN A 846 8.66 -36.87 2.21
N GLU A 847 8.32 -38.08 1.80
CA GLU A 847 7.15 -38.35 0.93
C GLU A 847 5.83 -38.02 1.64
N TYR A 848 5.71 -38.44 2.90
CA TYR A 848 4.54 -38.12 3.71
C TYR A 848 4.41 -36.62 3.96
N GLU A 849 5.54 -35.95 4.23
CA GLU A 849 5.56 -34.50 4.38
C GLU A 849 5.17 -33.78 3.09
N GLY A 850 5.67 -34.23 1.93
CA GLY A 850 5.27 -33.69 0.63
C GLY A 850 3.76 -33.75 0.41
N THR A 851 3.13 -34.85 0.84
CA THR A 851 1.67 -35.06 0.74
C THR A 851 0.88 -34.11 1.65
N LEU A 852 1.40 -33.79 2.83
CA LEU A 852 0.72 -32.94 3.82
C LEU A 852 1.01 -31.44 3.68
N SER A 853 2.20 -31.07 3.19
CA SER A 853 2.72 -29.70 3.22
C SER A 853 1.83 -28.67 2.54
N GLY A 854 1.20 -29.04 1.42
CA GLY A 854 0.32 -28.17 0.64
C GLY A 854 -1.10 -28.01 1.19
N SER A 855 -1.51 -28.85 2.15
CA SER A 855 -2.87 -28.91 2.69
C SER A 855 -2.87 -28.76 4.22
N ILE A 856 -2.80 -29.86 4.97
CA ILE A 856 -2.81 -29.87 6.45
C ILE A 856 -1.64 -29.07 7.02
N GLY A 857 -0.46 -29.18 6.41
CA GLY A 857 0.75 -28.47 6.81
C GLY A 857 0.87 -27.05 6.28
N ALA A 858 -0.09 -26.55 5.49
CA ALA A 858 0.05 -25.30 4.74
C ALA A 858 0.28 -24.07 5.64
N ARG A 859 -0.33 -24.06 6.84
CA ARG A 859 -0.20 -22.96 7.81
C ARG A 859 1.21 -22.81 8.38
N LEU A 860 1.91 -23.93 8.57
CA LEU A 860 3.24 -23.99 9.18
C LEU A 860 4.37 -23.86 8.16
N GLN A 861 4.04 -23.69 6.87
CA GLN A 861 5.02 -23.37 5.85
C GLN A 861 5.62 -21.98 6.08
N THR A 862 6.81 -21.76 5.54
CA THR A 862 7.46 -20.44 5.59
C THR A 862 6.77 -19.43 4.68
N ARG A 863 6.22 -19.90 3.54
CA ARG A 863 5.58 -19.10 2.49
C ARG A 863 4.45 -19.87 1.83
N LEU A 864 3.55 -19.14 1.18
CA LEU A 864 2.53 -19.72 0.30
C LEU A 864 3.17 -20.24 -0.99
N SER A 865 2.65 -21.34 -1.52
CA SER A 865 2.96 -21.74 -2.90
C SER A 865 2.44 -20.70 -3.89
N SER A 866 2.98 -20.67 -5.13
CA SER A 866 2.52 -19.72 -6.15
C SER A 866 1.02 -19.84 -6.45
N GLU A 867 0.48 -21.06 -6.39
CA GLU A 867 -0.94 -21.35 -6.58
C GLU A 867 -1.79 -20.86 -5.41
N GLN A 868 -1.38 -21.20 -4.18
CA GLN A 868 -2.03 -20.70 -2.96
C GLN A 868 -2.03 -19.16 -2.93
N ALA A 869 -0.89 -18.53 -3.24
CA ALA A 869 -0.76 -17.08 -3.29
C ALA A 869 -1.69 -16.45 -4.34
N ALA A 870 -1.86 -17.07 -5.51
CA ALA A 870 -2.77 -16.59 -6.55
C ALA A 870 -4.24 -16.64 -6.09
N PHE A 871 -4.66 -17.75 -5.48
CA PHE A 871 -6.02 -17.90 -4.96
C PHE A 871 -6.29 -16.94 -3.80
N VAL A 872 -5.40 -16.91 -2.80
CA VAL A 872 -5.51 -16.04 -1.62
C VAL A 872 -5.51 -14.56 -2.03
N ALA A 873 -4.69 -14.17 -3.01
CA ALA A 873 -4.69 -12.81 -3.54
C ALA A 873 -6.05 -12.42 -4.16
N SER A 874 -6.67 -13.32 -4.92
CA SER A 874 -8.00 -13.10 -5.50
C SER A 874 -9.05 -12.94 -4.40
N CYS A 875 -9.07 -13.86 -3.44
CA CYS A 875 -10.02 -13.86 -2.33
C CYS A 875 -9.88 -12.62 -1.41
N LEU A 876 -8.66 -12.10 -1.22
CA LEU A 876 -8.39 -10.88 -0.45
C LEU A 876 -8.60 -9.58 -1.24
N SER A 877 -8.84 -9.67 -2.54
CA SER A 877 -9.02 -8.48 -3.40
C SER A 877 -10.44 -7.89 -3.32
N GLU A 878 -11.39 -8.67 -2.82
CA GLU A 878 -12.78 -8.27 -2.64
C GLU A 878 -13.03 -7.56 -1.30
N HIS A 879 -14.03 -6.69 -1.27
CA HIS A 879 -14.46 -6.02 -0.05
C HIS A 879 -15.30 -6.96 0.82
N ARG A 880 -15.01 -6.98 2.13
CA ARG A 880 -15.77 -7.76 3.10
C ARG A 880 -16.54 -6.84 4.04
N ASP A 881 -17.80 -7.16 4.30
CA ASP A 881 -18.57 -6.45 5.32
C ASP A 881 -18.23 -7.04 6.69
N VAL A 882 -17.61 -6.25 7.56
CA VAL A 882 -17.24 -6.65 8.92
C VAL A 882 -18.11 -5.96 9.97
N SER A 883 -19.18 -5.27 9.56
CA SER A 883 -20.02 -4.47 10.45
C SER A 883 -20.68 -5.27 11.56
N LEU A 884 -20.92 -6.57 11.38
CA LEU A 884 -21.50 -7.42 12.42
C LEU A 884 -20.53 -7.72 13.58
N ALA A 885 -19.24 -7.42 13.43
CA ALA A 885 -18.25 -7.52 14.50
C ALA A 885 -18.18 -6.27 15.40
N PHE A 886 -18.86 -5.18 15.01
CA PHE A 886 -18.90 -3.89 15.69
C PHE A 886 -20.32 -3.57 16.18
#